data_AF-A0A819MK30-F1
#
_entry.id   AF-A0A819MK30-F1
#
_cell.length_a   1.000
_cell.length_b   1.000
_cell.length_c   1.000
_cell.angle_alpha   90.00
_cell.angle_beta   90.00
_cell.angle_gamma   90.00
#
_symmetry.space_group_name_H-M   'P 1'
#
loop_
_entity.id
_entity.type
_entity.pdbx_description
1 polymer ?
#
loop_
_entity_poly.entity_id
_entity_poly.type
_entity_poly.pdbx_seq_one_letter_code
_entity_poly.pdbx_strand_id
1 'polypeptide(L)'
;MPRALVKVSNIDPTTRQITMRRSHPWINNFNEWLLTACRSNMGIKFIWSGNDAKALVYYMTDYVTKSTLAFYDMFALAQQGIKSIEHERISNSTDNIVDKSRKLVLRCFNMIASQQEVSGVQFDFDRTRCPGENNYGIIHDVHIFDVAREHHTTTIKEWKRDIEARRDETRNYLISGEDTLEVRDDETQIEVVGAEIPTSPIKTKATRVLLVTATNLVLFPTKQNIVKQFTLNTQQKYAFMIITSHLDGENHAYTDTIDNQLLMCIPGCGGTGKSQLIRAITKYFQVTKRDKMLRKLAPTSIAAAEIDGLTIHSFLGESRKNSKKKQTRHLKERRCRCLSNDLTCWPNASSWQRFNESIDGRLVSPKPSAAVCNYNLLNTDACVIATAQWTNASWRSDQVGAMQNHNWEKSSCSISSPNISCSQGSVPVLAVNATLSEHVQATVRMATVNNLRLVIKTTGHDYLGRSTAAGSLLLWLHFMTNMTLIPDFSSCTGENVLNAIRLDAGVQWGQVYTWLAQYNLTAIGGASGTVSATGGFLQGGGHGPLTRWKGLAVDQVLEFDVVTADGRRQTVNTCQNSNLFWTLRGGGGGTFAIVLSAVLRTFPSPSVLSSFNILTIANETRYNSFVHNFIHFLPTLADNGWAGSFYMADTSLVIIFLLPNGDLNVANATWNQLMKNNTDLNFMQPFILTFSSFNDFFLNVLAPFNPTGDNVLLGSRLIPETIVRNQPEQLAETFLRIKGKAGTSLIGHLVAGGQVSNMSNNNSVNSAWRTALLHMIYSQSWPDGTSDEEQQKLAAHVTSQVDILQTVSGGSQSGAYMNEANPNELNWQQKFFGTQQIYDRLKSIKQAVDPHGLFVCKNCVGSEDWSLDLNCPKMSSANKVSTTILLFVIMQFLC
;
A
#
# COMPACT_ATOMS: atom_id res chain seq x y z
N MET A 1 28.93 -36.70 -31.56
CA MET A 1 29.72 -37.02 -32.77
C MET A 1 28.78 -37.14 -33.97
N PRO A 2 29.16 -36.65 -35.17
CA PRO A 2 28.36 -36.79 -36.38
C PRO A 2 28.23 -38.28 -36.74
N ARG A 3 27.02 -38.71 -37.10
CA ARG A 3 26.76 -40.09 -37.55
C ARG A 3 26.83 -40.15 -39.07
N ALA A 4 27.23 -41.32 -39.60
CA ALA A 4 27.27 -41.55 -41.04
C ALA A 4 25.93 -41.24 -41.71
N LEU A 5 25.98 -40.60 -42.89
CA LEU A 5 24.82 -40.35 -43.72
C LEU A 5 24.31 -41.67 -44.28
N VAL A 6 22.99 -41.81 -44.34
CA VAL A 6 22.32 -43.01 -44.87
C VAL A 6 21.46 -42.53 -46.01
N LYS A 7 21.74 -42.94 -47.25
CA LYS A 7 21.07 -42.36 -48.43
C LYS A 7 19.61 -42.81 -48.59
N VAL A 8 19.23 -43.98 -48.08
CA VAL A 8 17.87 -44.55 -48.19
C VAL A 8 17.57 -45.38 -46.93
N SER A 9 16.33 -45.35 -46.44
CA SER A 9 15.91 -46.16 -45.29
C SER A 9 15.91 -47.64 -45.67
N ASN A 10 16.47 -48.51 -44.82
CA ASN A 10 16.50 -49.95 -45.03
C ASN A 10 16.33 -50.69 -43.70
N ILE A 11 15.83 -51.93 -43.75
CA ILE A 11 15.71 -52.82 -42.60
C ILE A 11 16.69 -53.97 -42.81
N ASP A 12 17.61 -54.16 -41.87
CA ASP A 12 18.50 -55.32 -41.89
C ASP A 12 17.66 -56.58 -41.59
N PRO A 13 17.56 -57.54 -42.52
CA PRO A 13 16.67 -58.68 -42.37
C PRO A 13 17.11 -59.66 -41.28
N THR A 14 18.38 -59.63 -40.87
CA THR A 14 18.95 -60.58 -39.90
C THR A 14 18.87 -60.03 -38.49
N THR A 15 19.23 -58.77 -38.30
CA THR A 15 19.16 -58.10 -36.98
C THR A 15 17.80 -57.47 -36.71
N ARG A 16 16.95 -57.38 -37.74
CA ARG A 16 15.68 -56.62 -37.77
C ARG A 16 15.84 -55.13 -37.43
N GLN A 17 17.05 -54.59 -37.51
CA GLN A 17 17.32 -53.21 -37.19
C GLN A 17 16.93 -52.28 -38.37
N ILE A 18 16.06 -51.31 -38.10
CA ILE A 18 15.64 -50.31 -39.08
C ILE A 18 16.65 -49.15 -39.10
N THR A 19 17.31 -48.96 -40.23
CA THR A 19 18.23 -47.85 -40.47
C THR A 19 17.56 -46.82 -41.39
N MET A 20 17.19 -45.66 -40.85
CA MET A 20 16.48 -44.62 -41.61
C MET A 20 17.41 -43.75 -42.45
N ARG A 21 16.94 -43.27 -43.60
CA ARG A 21 17.62 -42.27 -44.43
C ARG A 21 17.98 -41.06 -43.58
N ARG A 22 19.24 -40.66 -43.63
CA ARG A 22 19.82 -39.50 -42.94
C ARG A 22 20.54 -38.63 -43.96
N SER A 23 20.02 -37.43 -44.19
CA SER A 23 20.58 -36.42 -45.10
C SER A 23 21.55 -35.45 -44.42
N HIS A 24 21.59 -35.41 -43.08
CA HIS A 24 22.52 -34.56 -42.33
C HIS A 24 23.20 -35.32 -41.16
N PRO A 25 24.53 -35.23 -40.96
CA PRO A 25 25.25 -36.09 -40.00
C PRO A 25 24.88 -35.84 -38.53
N TRP A 26 24.31 -34.68 -38.24
CA TRP A 26 24.00 -34.23 -36.87
C TRP A 26 22.51 -34.32 -36.50
N ILE A 27 21.62 -34.66 -37.45
CA ILE A 27 20.16 -34.60 -37.24
C ILE A 27 19.55 -35.94 -37.64
N ASN A 28 18.71 -36.52 -36.77
CA ASN A 28 18.15 -37.84 -36.98
C ASN A 28 17.07 -37.89 -38.08
N ASN A 29 16.23 -36.85 -38.19
CA ASN A 29 15.18 -36.70 -39.22
C ASN A 29 15.13 -35.22 -39.66
N PHE A 30 15.48 -34.93 -40.90
CA PHE A 30 15.54 -33.56 -41.42
C PHE A 30 14.25 -33.20 -42.19
N ASN A 31 13.56 -32.14 -41.77
CA ASN A 31 12.49 -31.49 -42.53
C ASN A 31 12.67 -29.97 -42.41
N GLU A 32 12.97 -29.31 -43.53
CA GLU A 32 13.37 -27.90 -43.55
C GLU A 32 12.25 -26.93 -43.11
N TRP A 33 10.99 -27.27 -43.43
CA TRP A 33 9.83 -26.43 -43.12
C TRP A 33 9.49 -26.47 -41.63
N LEU A 34 9.55 -27.66 -41.03
CA LEU A 34 9.34 -27.84 -39.59
C LEU A 34 10.46 -27.22 -38.76
N LEU A 35 11.72 -27.32 -39.20
CA LEU A 35 12.85 -26.65 -38.55
C LEU A 35 12.70 -25.12 -38.59
N THR A 36 12.28 -24.59 -39.74
CA THR A 36 12.07 -23.15 -39.92
C THR A 36 10.89 -22.64 -39.08
N ALA A 37 9.78 -23.39 -39.04
CA ALA A 37 8.59 -23.00 -38.30
C ALA A 37 8.78 -23.08 -36.78
N CYS A 38 9.42 -24.14 -36.27
CA CYS A 38 9.51 -24.39 -34.83
C CYS A 38 10.74 -23.77 -34.17
N ARG A 39 11.70 -23.22 -34.94
CA ARG A 39 12.97 -22.63 -34.45
C ARG A 39 13.67 -23.48 -33.37
N SER A 40 13.54 -24.79 -33.44
CA SER A 40 14.04 -25.72 -32.42
C SER A 40 14.64 -26.95 -33.09
N ASN A 41 15.74 -27.44 -32.52
CA ASN A 41 16.48 -28.57 -33.04
C ASN A 41 16.18 -29.80 -32.16
N MET A 42 15.08 -30.52 -32.44
CA MET A 42 14.77 -31.76 -31.70
C MET A 42 14.25 -32.87 -32.61
N GLY A 43 14.66 -34.10 -32.28
CA GLY A 43 14.31 -35.33 -32.98
C GLY A 43 12.83 -35.69 -32.83
N ILE A 44 12.04 -35.33 -33.83
CA ILE A 44 10.63 -35.70 -33.93
C ILE A 44 10.54 -37.18 -34.36
N LYS A 45 9.93 -38.03 -33.52
CA LYS A 45 9.46 -39.36 -33.89
C LYS A 45 7.93 -39.35 -33.90
N PHE A 46 7.33 -39.81 -35.00
CA PHE A 46 5.89 -40.03 -35.08
C PHE A 46 5.49 -41.25 -34.26
N ILE A 47 4.46 -41.12 -33.45
CA ILE A 47 3.82 -42.20 -32.70
C ILE A 47 2.65 -42.69 -33.56
N TRP A 48 2.80 -43.86 -34.18
CA TRP A 48 1.89 -44.32 -35.24
C TRP A 48 0.67 -45.09 -34.73
N SER A 49 0.66 -45.52 -33.46
CA SER A 49 -0.44 -46.30 -32.90
C SER A 49 -0.88 -45.79 -31.52
N GLY A 50 -2.17 -45.97 -31.22
CA GLY A 50 -2.72 -45.64 -29.89
C GLY A 50 -2.10 -46.48 -28.77
N ASN A 51 -1.56 -47.67 -29.08
CA ASN A 51 -0.89 -48.52 -28.09
C ASN A 51 0.50 -48.00 -27.74
N ASP A 52 1.26 -47.49 -28.71
CA ASP A 52 2.55 -46.84 -28.44
C ASP A 52 2.37 -45.55 -27.64
N ALA A 53 1.31 -44.79 -27.95
CA ALA A 53 0.95 -43.61 -27.16
C ALA A 53 0.58 -43.98 -25.72
N LYS A 54 -0.21 -45.05 -25.52
CA LYS A 54 -0.58 -45.55 -24.18
C LYS A 54 0.62 -46.08 -23.40
N ALA A 55 1.53 -46.82 -24.05
CA ALA A 55 2.75 -47.31 -23.41
C ALA A 55 3.68 -46.16 -23.01
N LEU A 56 3.80 -45.13 -23.86
CA LEU A 56 4.56 -43.93 -23.54
C LEU A 56 3.94 -43.16 -22.36
N VAL A 57 2.62 -42.99 -22.35
CA VAL A 57 1.88 -42.35 -21.25
C VAL A 57 2.03 -43.18 -19.97
N TYR A 58 1.93 -44.51 -20.03
CA TYR A 58 2.13 -45.37 -18.87
C TYR A 58 3.57 -45.26 -18.34
N TYR A 59 4.57 -45.37 -19.20
CA TYR A 59 5.97 -45.21 -18.82
C TYR A 59 6.24 -43.84 -18.20
N MET A 60 5.72 -42.77 -18.80
CA MET A 60 5.83 -41.42 -18.23
C MET A 60 5.11 -41.29 -16.90
N THR A 61 3.95 -41.93 -16.73
CA THR A 61 3.18 -41.87 -15.48
C THR A 61 3.89 -42.66 -14.38
N ASP A 62 4.29 -43.90 -14.65
CA ASP A 62 5.01 -44.77 -13.71
C ASP A 62 6.36 -44.17 -13.28
N TYR A 63 7.11 -43.60 -14.23
CA TYR A 63 8.34 -42.90 -13.95
C TYR A 63 8.13 -41.65 -13.08
N VAL A 64 6.96 -41.00 -13.19
CA VAL A 64 6.59 -39.83 -12.38
C VAL A 64 6.02 -40.23 -11.01
N THR A 65 5.44 -41.43 -10.86
CA THR A 65 4.74 -41.90 -9.65
C THR A 65 5.54 -42.91 -8.82
N LYS A 66 6.87 -42.75 -8.71
CA LYS A 66 7.68 -43.64 -7.86
C LYS A 66 7.18 -43.59 -6.40
N SER A 67 6.91 -44.76 -5.82
CA SER A 67 6.35 -44.90 -4.48
C SER A 67 7.32 -44.42 -3.40
N THR A 68 6.78 -43.73 -2.38
CA THR A 68 7.56 -43.34 -1.21
C THR A 68 7.95 -44.54 -0.35
N LEU A 69 9.05 -44.42 0.41
CA LEU A 69 9.44 -45.41 1.42
C LEU A 69 8.26 -45.76 2.35
N ALA A 70 8.18 -47.03 2.76
CA ALA A 70 7.18 -47.45 3.72
C ALA A 70 7.44 -46.82 5.10
N PHE A 71 6.37 -46.64 5.88
CA PHE A 71 6.43 -45.91 7.14
C PHE A 71 7.37 -46.54 8.17
N TYR A 72 7.44 -47.87 8.22
CA TYR A 72 8.34 -48.59 9.13
C TYR A 72 9.81 -48.39 8.76
N ASP A 73 10.14 -48.30 7.47
CA ASP A 73 11.50 -48.04 6.99
C ASP A 73 11.94 -46.61 7.32
N MET A 74 11.06 -45.62 7.10
CA MET A 74 11.33 -44.23 7.49
C MET A 74 11.56 -44.10 8.99
N PHE A 75 10.81 -44.84 9.81
CA PHE A 75 10.97 -44.83 11.26
C PHE A 75 12.27 -45.50 11.70
N ALA A 76 12.64 -46.64 11.11
CA ALA A 76 13.90 -47.32 11.36
C ALA A 76 15.12 -46.44 10.99
N LEU A 77 15.05 -45.75 9.85
CA LEU A 77 16.09 -44.81 9.38
C LEU A 77 16.19 -43.57 10.30
N ALA A 78 15.06 -43.01 10.73
CA ALA A 78 15.05 -41.91 11.69
C ALA A 78 15.65 -42.35 13.05
N GLN A 79 15.31 -43.55 13.53
CA GLN A 79 15.85 -44.10 14.76
C GLN A 79 17.37 -44.30 14.68
N GLN A 80 17.87 -44.76 13.53
CA GLN A 80 19.31 -44.90 13.29
C GLN A 80 20.02 -43.53 13.23
N GLY A 81 19.37 -42.50 12.65
CA GLY A 81 19.85 -41.12 12.68
C GLY A 81 19.97 -40.54 14.08
N ILE A 82 19.01 -40.85 14.96
CA ILE A 82 19.05 -40.48 16.39
C ILE A 82 20.22 -41.17 17.11
N LYS A 83 20.40 -42.49 16.91
CA LYS A 83 21.51 -43.27 17.51
C LYS A 83 22.89 -42.75 17.09
N SER A 84 23.03 -42.28 15.84
CA SER A 84 24.30 -41.73 15.33
C SER A 84 24.76 -40.46 16.07
N ILE A 85 23.84 -39.70 16.65
CA ILE A 85 24.12 -38.47 17.41
C ILE A 85 24.39 -38.77 18.88
N GLU A 86 23.77 -39.82 19.43
CA GLU A 86 24.09 -40.28 20.78
C GLU A 86 25.54 -40.78 20.89
N HIS A 87 26.10 -41.36 19.84
CA HIS A 87 27.52 -41.72 19.77
C HIS A 87 28.48 -40.52 19.69
N GLU A 88 28.04 -39.38 19.13
CA GLU A 88 28.82 -38.13 19.06
C GLU A 88 28.88 -37.36 20.38
N ARG A 89 28.04 -37.70 21.37
CA ARG A 89 28.04 -37.05 22.71
C ARG A 89 29.35 -37.23 23.50
N ILE A 90 30.30 -38.05 23.03
CA ILE A 90 31.57 -38.31 23.73
C ILE A 90 32.69 -37.30 23.33
N SER A 91 32.49 -36.40 22.35
CA SER A 91 33.48 -35.35 22.06
C SER A 91 32.87 -33.96 21.78
N ASN A 92 33.16 -33.03 22.69
CA ASN A 92 33.01 -31.57 22.65
C ASN A 92 31.63 -30.94 22.93
N SER A 93 31.55 -30.25 24.08
CA SER A 93 30.35 -29.63 24.66
C SER A 93 30.35 -28.08 24.59
N THR A 94 30.06 -27.50 23.43
CA THR A 94 29.82 -26.04 23.31
C THR A 94 28.58 -25.65 22.50
N ASP A 95 27.79 -26.60 22.00
CA ASP A 95 26.59 -26.28 21.20
C ASP A 95 25.33 -25.97 22.04
N ASN A 96 24.66 -24.87 21.70
CA ASN A 96 23.34 -24.45 22.21
C ASN A 96 22.25 -25.49 21.83
N ILE A 97 21.20 -25.62 22.64
CA ILE A 97 20.08 -26.56 22.48
C ILE A 97 19.41 -26.43 21.10
N VAL A 98 19.29 -25.22 20.57
CA VAL A 98 18.70 -24.97 19.25
C VAL A 98 19.54 -25.58 18.13
N ASP A 99 20.86 -25.51 18.22
CA ASP A 99 21.78 -26.06 17.22
C ASP A 99 21.85 -27.59 17.30
N LYS A 100 21.76 -28.16 18.51
CA LYS A 100 21.63 -29.61 18.71
C LYS A 100 20.35 -30.17 18.09
N SER A 101 19.22 -29.50 18.30
CA SER A 101 17.93 -29.89 17.71
C SER A 101 17.94 -29.76 16.18
N ARG A 102 18.58 -28.72 15.64
CA ARG A 102 18.76 -28.57 14.19
C ARG A 102 19.59 -29.69 13.59
N LYS A 103 20.75 -30.02 14.19
CA LYS A 103 21.61 -31.13 13.72
C LYS A 103 20.88 -32.48 13.73
N LEU A 104 20.06 -32.73 14.76
CA LEU A 104 19.25 -33.95 14.86
C LEU A 104 18.25 -34.09 13.71
N VAL A 105 17.44 -33.06 13.48
CA VAL A 105 16.42 -33.08 12.42
C VAL A 105 17.06 -33.22 11.04
N LEU A 106 18.17 -32.49 10.79
CA LEU A 106 18.91 -32.56 9.54
C LEU A 106 19.48 -33.95 9.25
N ARG A 107 20.02 -34.65 10.26
CA ARG A 107 20.54 -36.01 10.07
C ARG A 107 19.45 -37.02 9.78
N CYS A 108 18.36 -36.99 10.53
CA CYS A 108 17.23 -37.88 10.27
C CYS A 108 16.65 -37.64 8.87
N PHE A 109 16.49 -36.38 8.46
CA PHE A 109 16.01 -36.04 7.13
C PHE A 109 16.95 -36.55 6.03
N ASN A 110 18.26 -36.29 6.14
CA ASN A 110 19.23 -36.72 5.14
C ASN A 110 19.33 -38.24 5.01
N MET A 111 19.16 -39.00 6.11
CA MET A 111 19.14 -40.47 6.07
C MET A 111 17.88 -41.04 5.41
N ILE A 112 16.74 -40.40 5.61
CA ILE A 112 15.50 -40.81 4.93
C ILE A 112 15.60 -40.46 3.44
N ALA A 113 16.04 -39.24 3.13
CA ALA A 113 16.15 -38.76 1.75
C ALA A 113 17.17 -39.55 0.92
N SER A 114 18.25 -40.07 1.54
CA SER A 114 19.26 -40.87 0.81
C SER A 114 18.77 -42.25 0.39
N GLN A 115 17.73 -42.77 1.04
CA GLN A 115 17.14 -44.08 0.72
C GLN A 115 15.88 -43.96 -0.15
N GLN A 116 15.43 -42.73 -0.44
CA GLN A 116 14.23 -42.50 -1.23
C GLN A 116 14.57 -42.41 -2.72
N GLU A 117 13.93 -43.25 -3.54
CA GLU A 117 14.00 -43.07 -5.00
C GLU A 117 13.16 -41.87 -5.44
N VAL A 118 13.78 -40.97 -6.22
CA VAL A 118 13.15 -39.73 -6.68
C VAL A 118 12.92 -39.81 -8.19
N SER A 119 11.74 -39.39 -8.68
CA SER A 119 11.44 -39.38 -10.12
C SER A 119 12.30 -38.34 -10.86
N GLY A 120 12.57 -38.55 -12.16
CA GLY A 120 13.40 -37.62 -12.94
C GLY A 120 12.82 -36.21 -13.07
N VAL A 121 11.50 -36.06 -13.04
CA VAL A 121 10.82 -34.74 -12.98
C VAL A 121 11.13 -34.02 -11.69
N GLN A 122 11.25 -34.76 -10.58
CA GLN A 122 11.57 -34.22 -9.27
C GLN A 122 13.09 -33.94 -9.14
N PHE A 123 13.94 -34.71 -9.84
CA PHE A 123 15.38 -34.42 -9.98
C PHE A 123 15.66 -33.15 -10.82
N ASP A 124 14.93 -32.93 -11.93
CA ASP A 124 15.10 -31.76 -12.81
C ASP A 124 14.59 -30.45 -12.15
N PHE A 125 13.57 -30.57 -11.29
CA PHE A 125 13.10 -29.46 -10.46
C PHE A 125 14.11 -29.06 -9.37
N ASP A 126 14.90 -30.00 -8.87
CA ASP A 126 16.01 -29.73 -7.93
C ASP A 126 17.26 -29.17 -8.65
N ARG A 127 17.51 -29.56 -9.90
CA ARG A 127 18.70 -29.15 -10.66
C ARG A 127 18.57 -27.79 -11.35
N THR A 128 17.35 -27.33 -11.67
CA THR A 128 17.06 -25.98 -12.21
C THR A 128 17.37 -24.83 -11.25
N ARG A 129 18.03 -25.09 -10.11
CA ARG A 129 18.50 -24.09 -9.13
C ARG A 129 20.01 -23.90 -9.01
N CYS A 130 20.83 -24.43 -9.93
CA CYS A 130 22.27 -24.07 -9.99
C CYS A 130 22.56 -23.08 -11.14
N PRO A 131 23.09 -21.86 -10.90
CA PRO A 131 23.49 -20.95 -11.96
C PRO A 131 24.94 -21.19 -12.40
N GLY A 132 25.12 -21.56 -13.66
CA GLY A 132 26.42 -21.63 -14.33
C GLY A 132 26.27 -21.83 -15.83
N GLU A 133 26.48 -20.73 -16.55
CA GLU A 133 26.76 -20.63 -18.00
C GLU A 133 25.58 -20.49 -19.00
N ASN A 134 25.80 -19.48 -19.85
CA ASN A 134 24.98 -18.88 -20.90
C ASN A 134 24.32 -19.89 -21.85
N ASN A 135 23.02 -19.72 -22.13
CA ASN A 135 22.49 -19.56 -23.50
C ASN A 135 20.99 -19.22 -23.49
N TYR A 136 20.60 -18.32 -24.39
CA TYR A 136 19.21 -17.95 -24.69
C TYR A 136 18.43 -19.15 -25.25
N GLY A 137 17.20 -19.37 -24.77
CA GLY A 137 16.26 -20.34 -25.32
C GLY A 137 14.88 -20.21 -24.70
N ILE A 138 13.96 -19.54 -25.40
CA ILE A 138 12.52 -19.51 -25.10
C ILE A 138 11.96 -20.92 -25.36
N ILE A 139 11.24 -21.50 -24.39
CA ILE A 139 10.36 -22.65 -24.65
C ILE A 139 8.93 -22.23 -24.35
N HIS A 140 8.13 -22.17 -25.40
CA HIS A 140 6.68 -22.04 -25.38
C HIS A 140 6.02 -23.37 -24.96
N ASP A 141 5.02 -23.24 -24.09
CA ASP A 141 3.80 -24.03 -23.85
C ASP A 141 3.82 -25.57 -23.91
N VAL A 142 3.26 -26.17 -22.86
CA VAL A 142 2.46 -27.40 -22.97
C VAL A 142 1.06 -27.11 -22.42
N HIS A 143 0.23 -26.53 -23.28
CA HIS A 143 -1.22 -26.69 -23.24
C HIS A 143 -1.58 -28.13 -23.64
N ILE A 144 -1.63 -29.06 -22.67
CA ILE A 144 -2.28 -30.38 -22.86
C ILE A 144 -3.23 -30.74 -21.69
N PHE A 145 -3.25 -29.98 -20.58
CA PHE A 145 -3.98 -30.41 -19.38
C PHE A 145 -5.41 -29.88 -19.21
N ASP A 146 -5.94 -29.09 -20.15
CA ASP A 146 -7.30 -28.53 -20.04
C ASP A 146 -8.40 -29.36 -20.73
N VAL A 147 -8.09 -30.50 -21.37
CA VAL A 147 -9.11 -31.37 -21.99
C VAL A 147 -9.36 -32.67 -21.22
N ALA A 148 -8.53 -33.03 -20.24
CA ALA A 148 -8.67 -34.29 -19.48
C ALA A 148 -9.31 -34.13 -18.09
N ARG A 149 -9.81 -32.93 -17.74
CA ARG A 149 -10.32 -32.65 -16.39
C ARG A 149 -11.81 -32.95 -16.19
N GLU A 150 -12.58 -33.17 -17.27
CA GLU A 150 -14.04 -33.26 -17.14
C GLU A 150 -14.70 -34.61 -17.44
N HIS A 151 -14.04 -35.67 -17.93
CA HIS A 151 -14.81 -36.89 -18.25
C HIS A 151 -14.22 -38.31 -18.10
N HIS A 152 -13.03 -38.58 -17.52
CA HIS A 152 -12.50 -39.96 -17.57
C HIS A 152 -11.74 -40.49 -16.33
N THR A 153 -12.19 -40.20 -15.10
CA THR A 153 -11.68 -40.90 -13.89
C THR A 153 -12.06 -42.38 -13.83
N THR A 154 -13.17 -42.78 -14.47
CA THR A 154 -13.60 -44.17 -14.57
C THR A 154 -12.72 -44.95 -15.54
N THR A 155 -12.39 -44.35 -16.69
CA THR A 155 -11.61 -44.98 -17.77
C THR A 155 -10.14 -45.21 -17.39
N ILE A 156 -9.53 -44.33 -16.59
CA ILE A 156 -8.17 -44.56 -16.07
C ILE A 156 -8.15 -45.70 -15.05
N LYS A 157 -9.20 -45.86 -14.24
CA LYS A 157 -9.34 -47.01 -13.32
C LYS A 157 -9.62 -48.30 -14.06
N GLU A 158 -10.44 -48.26 -15.10
CA GLU A 158 -10.69 -49.38 -16.00
C GLU A 158 -9.43 -49.77 -16.76
N TRP A 159 -8.64 -48.81 -17.28
CA TRP A 159 -7.35 -49.08 -17.93
C TRP A 159 -6.32 -49.63 -16.97
N LYS A 160 -6.29 -49.15 -15.72
CA LYS A 160 -5.45 -49.72 -14.67
C LYS A 160 -5.86 -51.16 -14.38
N ARG A 161 -7.17 -51.44 -14.29
CA ARG A 161 -7.71 -52.81 -14.17
C ARG A 161 -7.41 -53.68 -15.38
N ASP A 162 -7.48 -53.16 -16.59
CA ASP A 162 -7.30 -53.92 -17.83
C ASP A 162 -5.81 -54.21 -18.09
N ILE A 163 -4.93 -53.28 -17.72
CA ILE A 163 -3.47 -53.46 -17.74
C ILE A 163 -3.02 -54.35 -16.57
N GLU A 164 -3.59 -54.21 -15.37
CA GLU A 164 -3.34 -55.10 -14.23
C GLU A 164 -3.89 -56.51 -14.51
N ALA A 165 -5.07 -56.64 -15.12
CA ALA A 165 -5.65 -57.93 -15.54
C ALA A 165 -4.81 -58.58 -16.65
N ARG A 166 -4.28 -57.83 -17.61
CA ARG A 166 -3.33 -58.35 -18.61
C ARG A 166 -1.96 -58.65 -18.02
N ARG A 167 -1.51 -57.88 -17.03
CA ARG A 167 -0.28 -58.14 -16.27
C ARG A 167 -0.45 -59.40 -15.43
N ASP A 168 -1.63 -59.61 -14.84
CA ASP A 168 -1.97 -60.79 -14.06
C ASP A 168 -2.30 -61.99 -14.95
N GLU A 169 -2.83 -61.83 -16.18
CA GLU A 169 -2.88 -62.89 -17.20
C GLU A 169 -1.47 -63.29 -17.64
N THR A 170 -0.59 -62.32 -17.89
CA THR A 170 0.82 -62.57 -18.24
C THR A 170 1.56 -63.19 -17.05
N ARG A 171 1.24 -62.77 -15.82
CA ARG A 171 1.80 -63.32 -14.58
C ARG A 171 1.25 -64.72 -14.30
N ASN A 172 -0.03 -64.99 -14.56
CA ASN A 172 -0.65 -66.31 -14.39
C ASN A 172 -0.21 -67.28 -15.49
N TYR A 173 0.08 -66.81 -16.70
CA TYR A 173 0.76 -67.56 -17.76
C TYR A 173 2.22 -67.87 -17.40
N LEU A 174 2.86 -67.02 -16.59
CA LEU A 174 4.20 -67.22 -16.02
C LEU A 174 4.20 -67.99 -14.69
N ILE A 175 3.05 -68.18 -14.04
CA ILE A 175 2.87 -68.89 -12.75
C ILE A 175 2.25 -70.29 -12.95
N SER A 176 1.65 -70.61 -14.10
CA SER A 176 1.12 -71.95 -14.42
C SER A 176 2.18 -73.01 -14.75
N GLY A 177 3.43 -72.81 -14.32
CA GLY A 177 4.43 -73.88 -14.24
C GLY A 177 4.39 -74.52 -12.85
N GLU A 178 3.49 -75.51 -12.71
CA GLU A 178 3.47 -76.62 -11.72
C GLU A 178 4.20 -76.42 -10.38
N ASP A 179 3.45 -76.27 -9.28
CA ASP A 179 3.10 -77.40 -8.39
C ASP A 179 2.44 -76.92 -7.08
N THR A 180 1.17 -77.35 -6.89
CA THR A 180 0.53 -77.89 -5.66
C THR A 180 0.83 -77.23 -4.29
N LEU A 181 -0.11 -76.83 -3.41
CA LEU A 181 -1.41 -77.40 -3.03
C LEU A 181 -2.29 -76.37 -2.29
N GLU A 182 -3.60 -76.61 -2.42
CA GLU A 182 -4.79 -76.04 -1.77
C GLU A 182 -4.71 -75.93 -0.22
N VAL A 183 -5.50 -75.09 0.48
CA VAL A 183 -6.92 -75.35 0.83
C VAL A 183 -7.63 -74.09 1.37
N ARG A 184 -8.76 -73.78 0.72
CA ARG A 184 -10.12 -73.32 1.12
C ARG A 184 -10.39 -72.24 2.20
N ASP A 185 -11.23 -71.30 1.74
CA ASP A 185 -12.42 -70.69 2.36
C ASP A 185 -12.95 -71.34 3.66
N ASP A 186 -13.32 -70.53 4.66
CA ASP A 186 -14.72 -70.11 4.86
C ASP A 186 -14.92 -69.27 6.12
N GLU A 187 -16.05 -68.55 6.10
CA GLU A 187 -16.66 -67.68 7.10
C GLU A 187 -16.60 -68.18 8.56
N THR A 188 -16.42 -67.27 9.54
CA THR A 188 -17.26 -67.20 10.75
C THR A 188 -16.89 -66.03 11.68
N GLN A 189 -17.92 -65.41 12.24
CA GLN A 189 -17.84 -64.56 13.43
C GLN A 189 -17.35 -65.36 14.65
N ILE A 190 -16.74 -64.71 15.65
CA ILE A 190 -17.08 -64.79 17.09
C ILE A 190 -16.02 -64.08 17.96
N GLU A 191 -16.55 -63.24 18.86
CA GLU A 191 -16.17 -62.79 20.21
C GLU A 191 -14.72 -62.56 20.70
N VAL A 192 -14.67 -61.52 21.54
CA VAL A 192 -13.64 -61.11 22.48
C VAL A 192 -13.42 -62.18 23.56
N VAL A 193 -12.18 -62.62 23.75
CA VAL A 193 -11.68 -63.15 25.03
C VAL A 193 -10.32 -62.51 25.33
N GLY A 194 -10.23 -61.87 26.50
CA GLY A 194 -9.03 -61.19 26.97
C GLY A 194 -7.92 -62.13 27.42
N ALA A 195 -6.69 -61.64 27.37
CA ALA A 195 -5.56 -62.23 28.09
C ALA A 195 -4.67 -61.10 28.63
N GLU A 196 -4.32 -61.25 29.91
CA GLU A 196 -3.66 -60.29 30.79
C GLU A 196 -2.21 -59.99 30.39
N ILE A 197 -1.78 -58.76 30.71
CA ILE A 197 -0.39 -58.29 30.59
C ILE A 197 0.39 -58.72 31.86
N PRO A 198 1.55 -59.38 31.75
CA PRO A 198 2.44 -59.60 32.89
C PRO A 198 3.09 -58.30 33.37
N THR A 199 3.11 -58.15 34.68
CA THR A 199 3.59 -57.03 35.48
C THR A 199 5.11 -57.08 35.72
N SER A 200 5.86 -56.05 35.31
CA SER A 200 6.95 -55.36 36.05
C SER A 200 7.87 -54.53 35.12
N PRO A 201 8.55 -53.47 35.64
CA PRO A 201 8.68 -52.21 34.91
C PRO A 201 10.09 -51.92 34.35
N ILE A 202 10.16 -51.52 33.07
CA ILE A 202 11.31 -50.79 32.53
C ILE A 202 10.94 -49.30 32.51
N LYS A 203 11.69 -48.50 33.29
CA LYS A 203 11.52 -47.05 33.38
C LYS A 203 12.02 -46.37 32.09
N THR A 204 11.11 -46.13 31.14
CA THR A 204 11.26 -45.11 30.09
C THR A 204 10.10 -44.13 30.17
N LYS A 205 10.40 -42.82 30.19
CA LYS A 205 9.40 -41.74 30.18
C LYS A 205 8.39 -41.96 29.05
N ALA A 206 7.13 -42.09 29.42
CA ALA A 206 6.04 -42.65 28.64
C ALA A 206 5.59 -41.76 27.45
N THR A 207 5.56 -42.34 26.26
CA THR A 207 4.70 -41.89 25.15
C THR A 207 3.29 -42.43 25.44
N ARG A 208 2.35 -41.57 25.84
CA ARG A 208 0.94 -41.96 25.98
C ARG A 208 0.35 -42.23 24.59
N VAL A 209 0.08 -43.49 24.25
CA VAL A 209 -0.83 -43.85 23.16
C VAL A 209 -2.25 -43.73 23.71
N LEU A 210 -2.98 -42.68 23.30
CA LEU A 210 -4.36 -42.44 23.69
C LEU A 210 -5.29 -43.28 22.80
N LEU A 211 -5.66 -44.47 23.26
CA LEU A 211 -6.80 -45.23 22.75
C LEU A 211 -8.08 -44.62 23.36
N VAL A 212 -8.73 -43.70 22.64
CA VAL A 212 -10.00 -43.10 23.08
C VAL A 212 -11.15 -44.03 22.72
N THR A 213 -11.71 -44.71 23.72
CA THR A 213 -12.99 -45.43 23.61
C THR A 213 -14.16 -44.44 23.61
N ALA A 214 -15.11 -44.63 22.67
CA ALA A 214 -16.04 -43.63 22.17
C ALA A 214 -17.24 -43.24 23.07
N THR A 215 -17.17 -43.32 24.40
CA THR A 215 -18.39 -43.33 25.22
C THR A 215 -18.79 -42.06 25.96
N ASN A 216 -18.04 -40.95 26.00
CA ASN A 216 -18.52 -39.73 26.68
C ASN A 216 -17.99 -38.40 26.08
N LEU A 217 -18.39 -38.05 24.86
CA LEU A 217 -18.18 -36.70 24.31
C LEU A 217 -19.54 -35.96 24.20
N VAL A 218 -19.78 -35.01 25.09
CA VAL A 218 -21.00 -34.17 25.08
C VAL A 218 -20.93 -33.18 23.91
N LEU A 219 -21.86 -33.27 22.97
CA LEU A 219 -21.91 -32.44 21.77
C LEU A 219 -22.65 -31.12 22.03
N PHE A 220 -21.91 -30.05 22.32
CA PHE A 220 -22.45 -28.68 22.37
C PHE A 220 -23.04 -28.23 21.00
N PRO A 221 -24.05 -27.35 20.98
CA PRO A 221 -24.78 -26.97 19.75
C PRO A 221 -23.87 -26.45 18.62
N THR A 222 -22.83 -25.69 18.96
CA THR A 222 -21.85 -25.14 18.00
C THR A 222 -21.07 -26.23 17.26
N LYS A 223 -20.65 -27.30 17.96
CA LYS A 223 -19.93 -28.44 17.37
C LYS A 223 -20.85 -29.23 16.43
N GLN A 224 -22.10 -29.45 16.84
CA GLN A 224 -23.09 -30.16 16.02
C GLN A 224 -23.40 -29.42 14.71
N ASN A 225 -23.55 -28.10 14.77
CA ASN A 225 -23.84 -27.27 13.60
C ASN A 225 -22.70 -27.33 12.57
N ILE A 226 -21.44 -27.31 13.02
CA ILE A 226 -20.27 -27.39 12.12
C ILE A 226 -20.13 -28.80 11.53
N VAL A 227 -20.31 -29.85 12.33
CA VAL A 227 -20.28 -31.24 11.81
C VAL A 227 -21.34 -31.45 10.73
N LYS A 228 -22.56 -30.92 10.92
CA LYS A 228 -23.63 -30.96 9.92
C LYS A 228 -23.32 -30.10 8.69
N GLN A 229 -22.82 -28.87 8.90
CA GLN A 229 -22.50 -27.92 7.83
C GLN A 229 -21.44 -28.47 6.86
N PHE A 230 -20.42 -29.15 7.37
CA PHE A 230 -19.32 -29.68 6.57
C PHE A 230 -19.47 -31.17 6.22
N THR A 231 -20.64 -31.77 6.51
CA THR A 231 -20.97 -33.17 6.18
C THR A 231 -19.83 -34.15 6.50
N LEU A 232 -19.24 -34.01 7.70
CA LEU A 232 -18.08 -34.82 8.10
C LEU A 232 -18.49 -36.29 8.24
N ASN A 233 -17.71 -37.18 7.62
CA ASN A 233 -17.89 -38.62 7.81
C ASN A 233 -17.50 -39.04 9.24
N THR A 234 -17.83 -40.29 9.62
CA THR A 234 -17.62 -40.80 10.98
C THR A 234 -16.19 -40.59 11.50
N GLN A 235 -15.18 -40.88 10.69
CA GLN A 235 -13.77 -40.73 11.08
C GLN A 235 -13.34 -39.26 11.19
N GLN A 236 -13.78 -38.42 10.26
CA GLN A 236 -13.54 -36.97 10.29
C GLN A 236 -14.21 -36.31 11.49
N LYS A 237 -15.43 -36.73 11.82
CA LYS A 237 -16.15 -36.26 13.01
C LYS A 237 -15.37 -36.57 14.29
N TYR A 238 -14.82 -37.78 14.43
CA TYR A 238 -13.99 -38.12 15.59
C TYR A 238 -12.73 -37.25 15.68
N ALA A 239 -12.00 -37.08 14.58
CA ALA A 239 -10.81 -36.22 14.58
C ALA A 239 -11.15 -34.75 14.92
N PHE A 240 -12.25 -34.23 14.35
CA PHE A 240 -12.76 -32.90 14.67
C PHE A 240 -13.11 -32.77 16.17
N MET A 241 -13.79 -33.76 16.73
CA MET A 241 -14.17 -33.75 18.15
C MET A 241 -12.96 -33.81 19.08
N ILE A 242 -11.94 -34.62 18.78
CA ILE A 242 -10.70 -34.69 19.57
C ILE A 242 -9.99 -33.33 19.61
N ILE A 243 -9.84 -32.67 18.46
CA ILE A 243 -9.16 -31.38 18.34
C ILE A 243 -9.94 -30.28 19.07
N THR A 244 -11.27 -30.24 18.87
CA THR A 244 -12.12 -29.21 19.49
C THR A 244 -12.26 -29.40 20.99
N SER A 245 -12.45 -30.62 21.49
CA SER A 245 -12.51 -30.87 22.94
C SER A 245 -11.18 -30.65 23.66
N HIS A 246 -10.03 -30.88 22.99
CA HIS A 246 -8.73 -30.43 23.52
C HIS A 246 -8.66 -28.90 23.63
N LEU A 247 -9.17 -28.17 22.63
CA LEU A 247 -9.22 -26.71 22.63
C LEU A 247 -10.15 -26.13 23.70
N ASP A 248 -11.24 -26.83 24.02
CA ASP A 248 -12.25 -26.39 24.99
C ASP A 248 -11.92 -26.78 26.44
N GLY A 249 -10.88 -27.60 26.66
CA GLY A 249 -10.43 -28.00 27.99
C GLY A 249 -11.29 -29.07 28.67
N GLU A 250 -12.19 -29.73 27.94
CA GLU A 250 -13.19 -30.68 28.47
C GLU A 250 -12.58 -31.96 29.10
N ASN A 251 -11.25 -32.15 29.07
CA ASN A 251 -10.58 -33.35 29.58
C ASN A 251 -9.47 -33.14 30.63
N HIS A 252 -9.14 -31.92 31.09
CA HIS A 252 -8.02 -31.74 32.02
C HIS A 252 -8.33 -30.83 33.21
N ALA A 253 -8.28 -31.42 34.41
CA ALA A 253 -8.00 -30.73 35.66
C ALA A 253 -6.50 -30.40 35.75
N TYR A 254 -6.19 -29.11 35.95
CA TYR A 254 -4.97 -28.51 36.54
C TYR A 254 -3.59 -28.46 35.81
N THR A 255 -2.99 -27.27 35.98
CA THR A 255 -1.56 -26.82 35.97
C THR A 255 -0.93 -26.19 34.70
N ASP A 256 -0.43 -24.95 34.91
CA ASP A 256 0.38 -24.08 34.04
C ASP A 256 1.77 -24.67 33.72
N THR A 257 1.83 -25.72 32.91
CA THR A 257 3.10 -26.17 32.31
C THR A 257 2.96 -26.37 30.80
N ILE A 258 4.05 -26.14 30.07
CA ILE A 258 4.18 -26.13 28.60
C ILE A 258 3.85 -27.50 27.94
N ASP A 259 3.58 -28.54 28.73
CA ASP A 259 3.53 -29.94 28.28
C ASP A 259 2.20 -30.40 27.64
N ASN A 260 1.18 -29.55 27.51
CA ASN A 260 -0.16 -29.97 27.05
C ASN A 260 -0.49 -29.59 25.60
N GLN A 261 0.46 -29.70 24.65
CA GLN A 261 0.16 -29.52 23.23
C GLN A 261 -0.43 -30.80 22.60
N LEU A 262 -1.61 -30.74 21.98
CA LEU A 262 -2.14 -31.85 21.17
C LEU A 262 -1.30 -32.05 19.90
N LEU A 263 -0.56 -33.15 19.86
CA LEU A 263 0.16 -33.64 18.68
C LEU A 263 -0.66 -34.78 18.06
N MET A 264 -1.33 -34.51 16.93
CA MET A 264 -2.19 -35.47 16.24
C MET A 264 -1.82 -35.54 14.75
N CYS A 265 -1.51 -36.72 14.24
CA CYS A 265 -1.26 -36.97 12.82
C CYS A 265 -2.51 -37.57 12.16
N ILE A 266 -2.92 -37.04 11.01
CA ILE A 266 -4.09 -37.51 10.24
C ILE A 266 -3.64 -37.91 8.82
N PRO A 267 -3.24 -39.18 8.60
CA PRO A 267 -2.80 -39.66 7.30
C PRO A 267 -3.99 -40.02 6.37
N GLY A 268 -3.75 -40.10 5.06
CA GLY A 268 -4.68 -40.72 4.11
C GLY A 268 -4.45 -40.34 2.64
N CYS A 269 -4.91 -41.18 1.71
CA CYS A 269 -4.77 -40.97 0.26
C CYS A 269 -5.48 -39.69 -0.24
N GLY A 270 -5.05 -39.14 -1.39
CA GLY A 270 -5.73 -38.00 -2.02
C GLY A 270 -7.21 -38.30 -2.32
N GLY A 271 -8.11 -37.33 -2.11
CA GLY A 271 -9.56 -37.50 -2.35
C GLY A 271 -10.39 -38.00 -1.16
N THR A 272 -9.80 -38.30 -0.01
CA THR A 272 -10.52 -38.81 1.19
C THR A 272 -11.20 -37.74 2.07
N GLY A 273 -11.33 -36.49 1.58
CA GLY A 273 -12.01 -35.41 2.31
C GLY A 273 -11.21 -34.76 3.45
N LYS A 274 -9.87 -34.88 3.50
CA LYS A 274 -9.04 -34.22 4.52
C LYS A 274 -9.15 -32.68 4.50
N SER A 275 -9.28 -32.09 3.32
CA SER A 275 -9.49 -30.64 3.16
C SER A 275 -10.82 -30.19 3.79
N GLN A 276 -11.85 -31.05 3.78
CA GLN A 276 -13.14 -30.83 4.44
C GLN A 276 -12.98 -30.77 5.97
N LEU A 277 -12.23 -31.71 6.55
CA LEU A 277 -11.90 -31.70 7.99
C LEU A 277 -11.12 -30.43 8.40
N ILE A 278 -10.11 -30.03 7.64
CA ILE A 278 -9.32 -28.81 7.92
C ILE A 278 -10.21 -27.55 7.84
N ARG A 279 -11.13 -27.49 6.89
CA ARG A 279 -12.10 -26.38 6.78
C ARG A 279 -13.05 -26.34 7.98
N ALA A 280 -13.55 -27.49 8.44
CA ALA A 280 -14.37 -27.57 9.64
C ALA A 280 -13.61 -27.09 10.90
N ILE A 281 -12.36 -27.53 11.08
CA ILE A 281 -11.48 -27.06 12.18
C ILE A 281 -11.27 -25.55 12.08
N THR A 282 -10.92 -25.05 10.89
CA THR A 282 -10.71 -23.61 10.66
C THR A 282 -11.96 -22.81 11.01
N LYS A 283 -13.15 -23.30 10.61
CA LYS A 283 -14.43 -22.65 10.94
C LYS A 283 -14.69 -22.65 12.45
N TYR A 284 -14.35 -23.73 13.16
CA TYR A 284 -14.46 -23.77 14.61
C TYR A 284 -13.60 -22.70 15.29
N PHE A 285 -12.33 -22.56 14.87
CA PHE A 285 -11.42 -21.51 15.39
C PHE A 285 -11.93 -20.09 15.08
N GLN A 286 -12.58 -19.88 13.92
CA GLN A 286 -13.20 -18.60 13.58
C GLN A 286 -14.43 -18.29 14.45
N VAL A 287 -15.35 -19.25 14.61
CA VAL A 287 -16.58 -19.07 15.39
C VAL A 287 -16.28 -18.88 16.88
N THR A 288 -15.22 -19.51 17.38
CA THR A 288 -14.74 -19.34 18.76
C THR A 288 -13.82 -18.13 18.96
N LYS A 289 -13.54 -17.34 17.91
CA LYS A 289 -12.63 -16.16 17.91
C LYS A 289 -11.20 -16.48 18.38
N ARG A 290 -10.68 -17.64 17.99
CA ARG A 290 -9.32 -18.14 18.33
C ARG A 290 -8.45 -18.34 17.09
N ASP A 291 -8.78 -17.72 15.96
CA ASP A 291 -8.09 -17.84 14.66
C ASP A 291 -6.56 -17.70 14.73
N LYS A 292 -6.04 -16.85 15.62
CA LYS A 292 -4.60 -16.65 15.83
C LYS A 292 -3.87 -17.86 16.43
N MET A 293 -4.59 -18.84 16.97
CA MET A 293 -4.04 -20.05 17.58
C MET A 293 -3.88 -21.21 16.58
N LEU A 294 -4.36 -21.09 15.33
CA LEU A 294 -4.28 -22.16 14.35
C LEU A 294 -3.21 -21.87 13.29
N ARG A 295 -2.19 -22.72 13.21
CA ARG A 295 -1.23 -22.75 12.09
C ARG A 295 -1.47 -23.99 11.24
N LYS A 296 -1.64 -23.81 9.92
CA LYS A 296 -1.87 -24.88 8.94
C LYS A 296 -0.58 -25.08 8.13
N LEU A 297 -0.05 -26.28 8.13
CA LEU A 297 1.19 -26.63 7.43
C LEU A 297 0.93 -27.71 6.38
N ALA A 298 1.66 -27.71 5.28
CA ALA A 298 1.62 -28.76 4.26
C ALA A 298 3.03 -29.03 3.69
N PRO A 299 3.32 -30.24 3.19
CA PRO A 299 4.64 -30.55 2.63
C PRO A 299 4.93 -29.86 1.29
N THR A 300 3.89 -29.57 0.48
CA THR A 300 4.02 -28.92 -0.84
C THR A 300 3.32 -27.55 -0.88
N SER A 301 3.77 -26.67 -1.77
CA SER A 301 3.20 -25.32 -1.95
C SER A 301 1.76 -25.33 -2.47
N ILE A 302 1.38 -26.33 -3.27
CA ILE A 302 0.01 -26.51 -3.77
C ILE A 302 -0.92 -26.95 -2.63
N ALA A 303 -0.51 -27.95 -1.83
CA ALA A 303 -1.28 -28.38 -0.67
C ALA A 303 -1.38 -27.27 0.39
N ALA A 304 -0.32 -26.47 0.57
CA ALA A 304 -0.34 -25.29 1.43
C ALA A 304 -1.33 -24.24 0.93
N ALA A 305 -1.39 -23.97 -0.38
CA ALA A 305 -2.37 -23.05 -0.96
C ALA A 305 -3.82 -23.56 -0.80
N GLU A 306 -4.08 -24.85 -0.99
CA GLU A 306 -5.43 -25.43 -0.85
C GLU A 306 -6.02 -25.28 0.56
N ILE A 307 -5.16 -25.34 1.58
CA ILE A 307 -5.58 -25.18 2.98
C ILE A 307 -5.35 -23.78 3.51
N ASP A 308 -4.90 -22.83 2.68
CA ASP A 308 -4.52 -21.48 3.10
C ASP A 308 -3.50 -21.51 4.26
N GLY A 309 -2.45 -22.31 4.08
CA GLY A 309 -1.39 -22.62 5.05
C GLY A 309 0.02 -22.38 4.49
N LEU A 310 1.03 -22.82 5.23
CA LEU A 310 2.46 -22.68 4.88
C LEU A 310 3.07 -24.01 4.48
N THR A 311 4.15 -24.00 3.70
CA THR A 311 4.94 -25.23 3.52
C THR A 311 5.76 -25.55 4.76
N ILE A 312 5.96 -26.85 5.07
CA ILE A 312 6.77 -27.28 6.21
C ILE A 312 8.20 -26.69 6.13
N HIS A 313 8.82 -26.72 4.94
CA HIS A 313 10.17 -26.14 4.74
C HIS A 313 10.19 -24.60 4.89
N SER A 314 9.14 -23.91 4.45
CA SER A 314 9.01 -22.46 4.69
C SER A 314 8.81 -22.14 6.17
N PHE A 315 8.17 -23.02 6.92
CA PHE A 315 8.00 -22.88 8.36
C PHE A 315 9.30 -23.18 9.13
N LEU A 316 10.07 -24.20 8.70
CA LEU A 316 11.30 -24.65 9.37
C LEU A 316 12.57 -23.86 9.00
N GLY A 317 12.56 -23.07 7.92
CA GLY A 317 13.56 -22.02 7.67
C GLY A 317 14.91 -22.46 7.06
N GLU A 318 14.97 -23.53 6.26
CA GLU A 318 16.20 -23.86 5.50
C GLU A 318 16.35 -23.04 4.21
N SER A 319 17.47 -22.31 4.09
CA SER A 319 17.98 -21.73 2.84
C SER A 319 19.47 -22.03 2.74
N ARG A 320 19.89 -22.77 1.70
CA ARG A 320 21.30 -23.17 1.47
C ARG A 320 22.19 -21.97 1.12
N LYS A 321 23.39 -21.96 1.71
CA LYS A 321 24.50 -21.03 1.46
C LYS A 321 25.14 -21.28 0.09
N ASN A 322 24.90 -20.40 -0.90
CA ASN A 322 25.91 -19.64 -1.66
C ASN A 322 25.37 -19.14 -3.02
N SER A 323 25.77 -17.90 -3.34
CA SER A 323 25.64 -17.17 -4.61
C SER A 323 24.28 -16.53 -4.98
N LYS A 324 24.21 -15.22 -4.72
CA LYS A 324 23.43 -14.15 -5.37
C LYS A 324 21.88 -14.22 -5.34
N LYS A 325 21.33 -13.27 -4.57
CA LYS A 325 20.01 -12.62 -4.71
C LYS A 325 18.84 -13.56 -5.05
N LYS A 326 18.27 -14.19 -4.02
CA LYS A 326 16.81 -14.28 -3.89
C LYS A 326 16.43 -13.90 -2.48
N GLN A 327 15.90 -12.68 -2.36
CA GLN A 327 15.27 -12.15 -1.16
C GLN A 327 14.24 -13.17 -0.69
N THR A 328 14.52 -13.79 0.45
CA THR A 328 13.50 -14.36 1.31
C THR A 328 12.43 -13.28 1.50
N ARG A 329 11.21 -13.56 1.05
CA ARG A 329 10.01 -12.80 1.38
C ARG A 329 9.63 -13.14 2.84
N HIS A 330 10.57 -12.93 3.76
CA HIS A 330 10.19 -12.43 5.06
C HIS A 330 9.38 -11.16 4.77
N LEU A 331 8.23 -11.01 5.44
CA LEU A 331 7.78 -9.68 5.77
C LEU A 331 9.00 -9.00 6.40
N LYS A 332 9.74 -8.19 5.63
CA LYS A 332 10.79 -7.35 6.19
C LYS A 332 10.06 -6.53 7.24
N GLU A 333 10.31 -6.83 8.50
CA GLU A 333 9.92 -5.95 9.58
C GLU A 333 10.33 -4.54 9.16
N ARG A 334 9.39 -3.60 9.22
CA ARG A 334 9.71 -2.19 8.97
C ARG A 334 10.90 -1.86 9.89
N ARG A 335 11.94 -1.22 9.37
CA ARG A 335 13.11 -0.78 10.15
C ARG A 335 13.13 0.74 10.22
N CYS A 336 13.79 1.28 11.23
CA CYS A 336 14.06 2.72 11.30
C CYS A 336 14.78 3.19 10.02
N ARG A 337 14.41 4.37 9.54
CA ARG A 337 14.98 5.01 8.36
C ARG A 337 16.45 5.30 8.60
N CYS A 338 17.22 5.11 7.54
CA CYS A 338 18.60 5.54 7.51
C CYS A 338 18.65 7.06 7.29
N LEU A 339 19.23 7.77 8.25
CA LEU A 339 19.38 9.22 8.23
C LEU A 339 20.84 9.59 7.99
N SER A 340 21.08 10.82 7.58
CA SER A 340 22.42 11.30 7.23
C SER A 340 23.45 11.30 8.35
N ASN A 341 23.01 11.22 9.61
CA ASN A 341 23.87 11.12 10.79
C ASN A 341 24.28 9.67 11.11
N ASP A 342 23.67 8.66 10.47
CA ASP A 342 24.01 7.25 10.67
C ASP A 342 24.91 6.75 9.53
N LEU A 343 26.22 6.85 9.75
CA LEU A 343 27.24 6.40 8.79
C LEU A 343 27.25 4.89 8.54
N THR A 344 26.57 4.08 9.37
CA THR A 344 26.55 2.62 9.21
C THR A 344 25.65 2.16 8.07
N CYS A 345 24.61 2.95 7.78
CA CYS A 345 23.65 2.67 6.73
C CYS A 345 23.66 3.72 5.62
N TRP A 346 24.12 4.95 5.90
CA TRP A 346 24.07 6.04 4.93
C TRP A 346 25.00 5.73 3.76
N PRO A 347 24.54 5.89 2.51
CA PRO A 347 25.38 5.59 1.36
C PRO A 347 26.66 6.42 1.39
N ASN A 348 27.78 5.79 1.04
CA ASN A 348 29.06 6.47 0.94
C ASN A 348 29.14 7.36 -0.32
N ALA A 349 30.19 8.17 -0.42
CA ALA A 349 30.40 9.11 -1.52
C ALA A 349 30.34 8.44 -2.91
N SER A 350 30.95 7.26 -3.08
CA SER A 350 30.92 6.54 -4.36
C SER A 350 29.52 6.07 -4.78
N SER A 351 28.67 5.71 -3.81
CA SER A 351 27.28 5.36 -4.07
C SER A 351 26.44 6.58 -4.43
N TRP A 352 26.66 7.71 -3.75
CA TRP A 352 26.02 8.98 -4.11
C TRP A 352 26.47 9.49 -5.48
N GLN A 353 27.74 9.33 -5.85
CA GLN A 353 28.25 9.71 -7.17
C GLN A 353 27.60 8.88 -8.28
N ARG A 354 27.57 7.54 -8.15
CA ARG A 354 26.88 6.67 -9.13
C ARG A 354 25.39 6.97 -9.23
N PHE A 355 24.76 7.27 -8.09
CA PHE A 355 23.37 7.71 -8.10
C PHE A 355 23.23 9.04 -8.87
N ASN A 356 24.10 10.01 -8.61
CA ASN A 356 24.10 11.30 -9.29
C ASN A 356 24.26 11.16 -10.82
N GLU A 357 25.18 10.30 -11.26
CA GLU A 357 25.35 9.96 -12.68
C GLU A 357 24.07 9.36 -13.29
N SER A 358 23.34 8.54 -12.53
CA SER A 358 22.07 7.93 -13.00
C SER A 358 20.88 8.89 -13.08
N ILE A 359 21.03 10.13 -12.60
CA ILE A 359 20.02 11.20 -12.63
C ILE A 359 20.57 12.46 -13.28
N ASP A 360 21.48 12.32 -14.24
CA ASP A 360 22.04 13.40 -15.05
C ASP A 360 22.69 14.54 -14.21
N GLY A 361 23.35 14.19 -13.10
CA GLY A 361 24.06 15.16 -12.28
C GLY A 361 23.17 16.04 -11.39
N ARG A 362 21.91 15.64 -11.15
CA ARG A 362 20.88 16.46 -10.47
C ARG A 362 20.81 16.32 -8.94
N LEU A 363 21.80 15.68 -8.33
CA LEU A 363 21.94 15.61 -6.87
C LEU A 363 22.56 16.92 -6.36
N VAL A 364 21.87 17.60 -5.44
CA VAL A 364 22.31 18.84 -4.80
C VAL A 364 22.30 18.71 -3.27
N SER A 365 22.96 19.64 -2.56
CA SER A 365 22.96 19.69 -1.09
C SER A 365 22.25 20.96 -0.61
N PRO A 366 20.96 20.88 -0.23
CA PRO A 366 20.18 22.01 0.23
C PRO A 366 20.71 22.59 1.54
N LYS A 367 20.54 23.90 1.70
CA LYS A 367 20.76 24.63 2.97
C LYS A 367 19.49 25.40 3.35
N PRO A 368 19.25 25.66 4.65
CA PRO A 368 18.18 26.55 5.09
C PRO A 368 18.22 27.89 4.37
N SER A 369 17.07 28.48 4.06
CA SER A 369 17.01 29.65 3.17
C SER A 369 17.70 30.88 3.77
N ALA A 370 17.75 30.96 5.11
CA ALA A 370 18.47 32.00 5.83
C ALA A 370 19.98 31.76 5.97
N ALA A 371 20.50 30.58 5.60
CA ALA A 371 21.90 30.21 5.84
C ALA A 371 22.92 31.20 5.23
N VAL A 372 22.56 31.84 4.11
CA VAL A 372 23.38 32.84 3.42
C VAL A 372 23.62 34.12 4.23
N CYS A 373 22.79 34.41 5.24
CA CYS A 373 22.97 35.54 6.14
C CYS A 373 23.72 35.19 7.44
N ASN A 374 23.94 33.90 7.69
CA ASN A 374 24.54 33.41 8.95
C ASN A 374 26.05 33.14 8.75
N TYR A 375 26.78 32.76 9.81
CA TYR A 375 28.24 32.49 9.76
C TYR A 375 29.13 33.67 9.31
N ASN A 376 28.84 34.89 9.77
CA ASN A 376 29.54 36.13 9.36
C ASN A 376 29.38 36.52 7.87
N LEU A 377 28.38 35.94 7.17
CA LEU A 377 28.07 36.25 5.77
C LEU A 377 27.06 37.40 5.59
N LEU A 378 26.88 38.22 6.64
CA LEU A 378 25.89 39.30 6.75
C LEU A 378 25.92 40.29 5.58
N ASN A 379 27.10 40.56 5.02
CA ASN A 379 27.30 41.55 3.95
C ASN A 379 27.55 40.92 2.58
N THR A 380 27.13 39.67 2.37
CA THR A 380 27.21 39.03 1.06
C THR A 380 26.02 39.43 0.18
N ASP A 381 26.23 39.53 -1.13
CA ASP A 381 25.14 39.79 -2.10
C ASP A 381 23.99 38.78 -1.95
N ALA A 382 24.32 37.53 -1.62
CA ALA A 382 23.34 36.48 -1.37
C ALA A 382 22.44 36.79 -0.16
N CYS A 383 22.98 37.33 0.93
CA CYS A 383 22.18 37.75 2.08
C CYS A 383 21.29 38.96 1.78
N VAL A 384 21.81 39.93 1.02
CA VAL A 384 21.04 41.11 0.58
C VAL A 384 19.85 40.67 -0.29
N ILE A 385 20.08 39.77 -1.26
CA ILE A 385 19.02 39.21 -2.10
C ILE A 385 18.01 38.43 -1.27
N ALA A 386 18.47 37.55 -0.37
CA ALA A 386 17.58 36.73 0.45
C ALA A 386 16.70 37.59 1.36
N THR A 387 17.25 38.65 1.94
CA THR A 387 16.49 39.61 2.76
C THR A 387 15.45 40.35 1.92
N ALA A 388 15.83 40.85 0.73
CA ALA A 388 14.92 41.59 -0.14
C ALA A 388 13.80 40.72 -0.74
N GLN A 389 14.08 39.44 -1.00
CA GLN A 389 13.13 38.50 -1.60
C GLN A 389 12.45 37.59 -0.57
N TRP A 390 12.65 37.83 0.73
CA TRP A 390 12.24 36.89 1.78
C TRP A 390 10.75 36.55 1.74
N THR A 391 9.92 37.56 1.43
CA THR A 391 8.46 37.47 1.33
C THR A 391 7.97 37.27 -0.12
N ASN A 392 8.86 37.03 -1.07
CA ASN A 392 8.50 36.70 -2.45
C ASN A 392 8.25 35.19 -2.58
N ALA A 393 6.99 34.81 -2.77
CA ALA A 393 6.59 33.41 -2.85
C ALA A 393 7.21 32.64 -4.02
N SER A 394 7.42 33.31 -5.16
CA SER A 394 8.08 32.68 -6.31
C SER A 394 9.55 32.41 -5.99
N TRP A 395 10.26 33.41 -5.46
CA TRP A 395 11.67 33.26 -5.05
C TRP A 395 11.85 32.14 -4.03
N ARG A 396 10.99 32.07 -3.00
CA ARG A 396 11.02 30.98 -2.01
C ARG A 396 10.75 29.62 -2.65
N SER A 397 9.79 29.53 -3.57
CA SER A 397 9.50 28.27 -4.28
C SER A 397 10.69 27.80 -5.11
N ASP A 398 11.51 28.71 -5.62
CA ASP A 398 12.69 28.43 -6.43
C ASP A 398 13.91 28.03 -5.58
N GLN A 399 13.84 28.15 -4.24
CA GLN A 399 14.88 27.70 -3.34
C GLN A 399 14.66 26.24 -2.93
N VAL A 400 15.65 25.38 -3.19
CA VAL A 400 15.59 23.95 -2.83
C VAL A 400 15.39 23.71 -1.33
N GLY A 401 15.97 24.55 -0.47
CA GLY A 401 15.88 24.42 0.99
C GLY A 401 14.72 25.17 1.64
N ALA A 402 14.10 26.12 0.93
CA ALA A 402 13.06 26.94 1.53
C ALA A 402 11.72 26.22 1.60
N MET A 403 10.97 26.55 2.65
CA MET A 403 9.52 26.37 2.73
C MET A 403 8.86 27.74 2.60
N GLN A 404 7.60 27.80 2.15
CA GLN A 404 6.87 29.07 2.09
C GLN A 404 6.69 29.63 3.50
N ASN A 405 6.29 28.79 4.45
CA ASN A 405 6.28 29.15 5.87
C ASN A 405 7.60 28.74 6.51
N HIS A 406 8.38 29.73 6.97
CA HIS A 406 9.77 29.53 7.41
C HIS A 406 9.89 28.57 8.61
N ASN A 407 8.89 28.55 9.49
CA ASN A 407 8.88 27.71 10.69
C ASN A 407 9.03 26.21 10.41
N TRP A 408 8.73 25.74 9.19
CA TRP A 408 8.91 24.33 8.83
C TRP A 408 10.34 23.97 8.44
N GLU A 409 11.21 24.95 8.19
CA GLU A 409 12.64 24.69 8.03
C GLU A 409 13.26 24.23 9.36
N LYS A 410 12.73 24.70 10.50
CA LYS A 410 13.18 24.36 11.87
C LYS A 410 14.69 24.45 12.06
N SER A 411 15.32 25.37 11.34
CA SER A 411 16.75 25.67 11.45
C SER A 411 16.99 26.71 12.54
N SER A 412 18.19 26.76 13.10
CA SER A 412 18.62 27.91 13.92
C SER A 412 19.07 29.11 13.09
N CYS A 413 19.04 29.01 11.76
CA CYS A 413 19.41 30.08 10.85
C CYS A 413 18.30 31.13 10.83
N SER A 414 18.66 32.38 11.11
CA SER A 414 17.73 33.49 11.15
C SER A 414 18.02 34.48 10.02
N ILE A 415 16.96 35.03 9.43
CA ILE A 415 17.07 36.12 8.44
C ILE A 415 17.17 37.48 9.13
N SER A 416 16.54 37.62 10.31
CA SER A 416 16.44 38.90 11.03
C SER A 416 17.52 39.11 12.10
N SER A 417 17.99 38.02 12.71
CA SER A 417 18.98 38.01 13.81
C SER A 417 20.09 37.00 13.51
N PRO A 418 20.95 37.28 12.51
CA PRO A 418 21.80 36.24 11.98
C PRO A 418 22.86 35.82 12.99
N ASN A 419 23.00 34.51 13.14
CA ASN A 419 23.79 33.88 14.17
C ASN A 419 25.11 33.36 13.57
N ILE A 420 26.17 33.34 14.39
CA ILE A 420 27.45 32.69 14.04
C ILE A 420 27.24 31.18 13.85
N SER A 421 26.20 30.60 14.45
CA SER A 421 25.81 29.20 14.30
C SER A 421 24.45 29.04 13.62
N CYS A 422 24.40 28.24 12.55
CA CYS A 422 23.19 27.94 11.78
C CYS A 422 23.07 26.42 11.61
N SER A 423 21.93 25.84 11.99
CA SER A 423 21.71 24.39 11.94
C SER A 423 20.87 24.00 10.73
N GLN A 424 21.06 22.79 10.22
CA GLN A 424 20.29 22.29 9.07
C GLN A 424 18.78 22.18 9.35
N GLY A 425 18.40 21.94 10.61
CA GLY A 425 17.00 21.78 11.01
C GLY A 425 16.32 20.60 10.31
N SER A 426 15.10 20.83 9.83
CA SER A 426 14.34 19.87 9.03
C SER A 426 14.67 19.93 7.54
N VAL A 427 15.49 20.87 7.08
CA VAL A 427 15.85 20.98 5.66
C VAL A 427 16.65 19.74 5.22
N PRO A 428 16.23 19.01 4.17
CA PRO A 428 16.91 17.80 3.72
C PRO A 428 18.39 18.04 3.37
N VAL A 429 19.26 17.05 3.63
CA VAL A 429 20.72 17.22 3.43
C VAL A 429 21.15 17.02 1.97
N LEU A 430 20.37 16.25 1.23
CA LEU A 430 20.51 15.99 -0.19
C LEU A 430 19.15 16.15 -0.86
N ALA A 431 19.14 16.65 -2.08
CA ALA A 431 17.95 16.73 -2.91
C ALA A 431 18.22 16.31 -4.35
N VAL A 432 17.19 15.81 -5.01
CA VAL A 432 17.18 15.51 -6.45
C VAL A 432 16.30 16.53 -7.16
N ASN A 433 16.91 17.32 -8.04
CA ASN A 433 16.22 18.30 -8.88
C ASN A 433 15.58 17.58 -10.09
N ALA A 434 14.46 16.90 -9.87
CA ALA A 434 13.84 16.05 -10.88
C ALA A 434 13.18 16.86 -12.01
N THR A 435 13.47 16.46 -13.24
CA THR A 435 12.87 16.99 -14.49
C THR A 435 12.21 15.89 -15.33
N LEU A 436 12.60 14.63 -15.10
CA LEU A 436 12.15 13.46 -15.84
C LEU A 436 11.58 12.41 -14.89
N SER A 437 10.67 11.58 -15.40
CA SER A 437 10.07 10.50 -14.63
C SER A 437 11.11 9.47 -14.17
N GLU A 438 12.16 9.31 -14.93
CA GLU A 438 13.29 8.41 -14.72
C GLU A 438 14.09 8.83 -13.48
N HIS A 439 14.25 10.13 -13.24
CA HIS A 439 14.88 10.66 -12.02
C HIS A 439 14.05 10.32 -10.78
N VAL A 440 12.73 10.45 -10.89
CA VAL A 440 11.79 10.07 -9.82
C VAL A 440 11.90 8.57 -9.52
N GLN A 441 11.84 7.72 -10.54
CA GLN A 441 11.96 6.27 -10.37
C GLN A 441 13.33 5.86 -9.80
N ALA A 442 14.42 6.48 -10.26
CA ALA A 442 15.75 6.25 -9.74
C ALA A 442 15.84 6.64 -8.25
N THR A 443 15.26 7.79 -7.88
CA THR A 443 15.21 8.27 -6.49
C THR A 443 14.41 7.33 -5.59
N VAL A 444 13.24 6.86 -6.03
CA VAL A 444 12.43 5.87 -5.31
C VAL A 444 13.21 4.58 -5.09
N ARG A 445 13.91 4.08 -6.13
CA ARG A 445 14.77 2.89 -6.00
C ARG A 445 15.90 3.13 -5.01
N MET A 446 16.59 4.27 -5.09
CA MET A 446 17.69 4.63 -4.19
C MET A 446 17.23 4.70 -2.73
N ALA A 447 16.08 5.34 -2.46
CA ALA A 447 15.50 5.43 -1.14
C ALA A 447 15.05 4.06 -0.60
N THR A 448 14.41 3.24 -1.43
CA THR A 448 13.95 1.90 -1.03
C THR A 448 15.10 0.95 -0.74
N VAL A 449 16.15 0.94 -1.57
CA VAL A 449 17.31 0.05 -1.40
C VAL A 449 18.10 0.37 -0.13
N ASN A 450 18.30 1.66 0.15
CA ASN A 450 19.10 2.12 1.29
C ASN A 450 18.25 2.50 2.52
N ASN A 451 16.94 2.23 2.48
CA ASN A 451 15.99 2.54 3.54
C ASN A 451 16.03 4.01 4.00
N LEU A 452 16.21 4.94 3.07
CA LEU A 452 16.32 6.37 3.37
C LEU A 452 14.97 6.97 3.76
N ARG A 453 14.99 8.02 4.57
CA ARG A 453 13.84 8.91 4.74
C ARG A 453 13.66 9.71 3.45
N LEU A 454 12.64 9.37 2.65
CA LEU A 454 12.29 10.10 1.43
C LEU A 454 11.26 11.19 1.73
N VAL A 455 11.53 12.41 1.26
CA VAL A 455 10.62 13.56 1.33
C VAL A 455 10.28 14.01 -0.08
N ILE A 456 9.05 14.45 -0.31
CA ILE A 456 8.58 14.93 -1.62
C ILE A 456 8.20 16.40 -1.49
N LYS A 457 8.77 17.25 -2.35
CA LYS A 457 8.44 18.68 -2.41
C LYS A 457 8.15 19.10 -3.84
N THR A 458 7.11 19.91 -4.01
CA THR A 458 6.91 20.74 -5.21
C THR A 458 7.33 22.18 -4.88
N THR A 459 6.51 22.91 -4.13
CA THR A 459 6.67 24.37 -3.91
C THR A 459 6.96 24.77 -2.47
N GLY A 460 6.90 23.84 -1.51
CA GLY A 460 7.15 24.11 -0.08
C GLY A 460 5.99 24.81 0.67
N HIS A 461 4.78 24.82 0.10
CA HIS A 461 3.57 25.47 0.66
C HIS A 461 2.95 24.76 1.87
N ASP A 462 3.46 23.60 2.29
CA ASP A 462 2.76 22.76 3.26
C ASP A 462 2.70 23.37 4.67
N TYR A 463 1.49 23.63 5.18
CA TYR A 463 1.26 24.19 6.51
C TYR A 463 1.49 23.21 7.68
N LEU A 464 1.80 21.94 7.41
CA LEU A 464 2.02 20.89 8.42
C LEU A 464 3.47 20.36 8.41
N GLY A 465 4.34 20.92 7.57
CA GLY A 465 5.74 20.49 7.42
C GLY A 465 5.93 19.15 6.71
N ARG A 466 4.96 18.68 5.92
CA ARG A 466 4.98 17.37 5.26
C ARG A 466 5.98 17.27 4.09
N SER A 467 6.50 18.40 3.61
CA SER A 467 7.44 18.49 2.49
C SER A 467 8.90 18.72 2.89
N THR A 468 9.23 18.46 4.16
CA THR A 468 10.58 18.62 4.74
C THR A 468 10.80 17.61 5.88
N ALA A 469 12.04 17.17 6.12
CA ALA A 469 12.39 16.31 7.25
C ALA A 469 13.91 16.28 7.49
N ALA A 470 14.32 16.27 8.76
CA ALA A 470 15.72 16.23 9.15
C ALA A 470 16.44 14.96 8.64
N GLY A 471 17.69 15.11 8.19
CA GLY A 471 18.55 13.99 7.77
C GLY A 471 18.05 13.17 6.59
N SER A 472 17.13 13.74 5.79
CA SER A 472 16.42 13.04 4.72
C SER A 472 16.99 13.30 3.31
N LEU A 473 16.53 12.49 2.35
CA LEU A 473 16.69 12.72 0.91
C LEU A 473 15.41 13.36 0.36
N LEU A 474 15.55 14.52 -0.27
CA LEU A 474 14.45 15.22 -0.93
C LEU A 474 14.33 14.83 -2.40
N LEU A 475 13.13 14.52 -2.84
CA LEU A 475 12.74 14.54 -4.24
C LEU A 475 12.02 15.85 -4.53
N TRP A 476 12.66 16.73 -5.30
CA TRP A 476 12.13 18.03 -5.64
C TRP A 476 11.60 18.05 -7.09
N LEU A 477 10.29 18.15 -7.23
CA LEU A 477 9.57 18.04 -8.51
C LEU A 477 9.34 19.39 -9.21
N HIS A 478 9.88 20.47 -8.66
CA HIS A 478 9.65 21.85 -9.12
C HIS A 478 9.96 22.08 -10.60
N PHE A 479 10.97 21.38 -11.14
CA PHE A 479 11.38 21.55 -12.54
C PHE A 479 10.56 20.71 -13.54
N MET A 480 9.53 19.99 -13.10
CA MET A 480 8.57 19.33 -13.99
C MET A 480 7.45 20.30 -14.35
N THR A 481 7.68 21.17 -15.32
CA THR A 481 6.84 22.36 -15.59
C THR A 481 6.05 22.29 -16.90
N ASN A 482 5.92 21.13 -17.54
CA ASN A 482 5.18 21.05 -18.80
C ASN A 482 3.67 21.21 -18.58
N MET A 483 3.05 21.90 -19.54
CA MET A 483 1.60 22.05 -19.65
C MET A 483 1.19 21.66 -21.07
N THR A 484 0.12 20.87 -21.20
CA THR A 484 -0.36 20.41 -22.51
C THR A 484 -1.88 20.49 -22.57
N LEU A 485 -2.42 21.20 -23.56
CA LEU A 485 -3.86 21.22 -23.84
C LEU A 485 -4.20 19.96 -24.64
N ILE A 486 -5.27 19.28 -24.23
CA ILE A 486 -5.77 18.07 -24.86
C ILE A 486 -7.19 18.38 -25.36
N PRO A 487 -7.38 18.63 -26.67
CA PRO A 487 -8.70 18.77 -27.24
C PRO A 487 -9.40 17.42 -27.28
N ASP A 488 -10.73 17.44 -27.17
CA ASP A 488 -11.61 16.26 -27.31
C ASP A 488 -11.15 15.05 -26.48
N PHE A 489 -10.81 15.30 -25.21
CA PHE A 489 -10.41 14.24 -24.30
C PHE A 489 -11.56 13.25 -24.09
N SER A 490 -11.36 12.01 -24.49
CA SER A 490 -12.29 10.92 -24.22
C SER A 490 -11.81 10.10 -23.04
N SER A 491 -12.61 10.06 -21.97
CA SER A 491 -12.30 9.23 -20.81
C SER A 491 -12.48 7.76 -21.13
N CYS A 492 -11.84 6.91 -20.32
CA CYS A 492 -12.01 5.46 -20.43
C CYS A 492 -13.46 4.97 -20.15
N THR A 493 -14.34 5.82 -19.61
CA THR A 493 -15.77 5.53 -19.40
C THR A 493 -16.66 6.07 -20.53
N GLY A 494 -16.08 6.68 -21.57
CA GLY A 494 -16.81 7.32 -22.67
C GLY A 494 -17.31 8.74 -22.39
N GLU A 495 -16.86 9.37 -21.30
CA GLU A 495 -17.12 10.81 -21.09
C GLU A 495 -16.24 11.61 -22.04
N ASN A 496 -16.85 12.48 -22.85
CA ASN A 496 -16.12 13.39 -23.72
C ASN A 496 -16.02 14.78 -23.10
N VAL A 497 -14.79 15.27 -22.97
CA VAL A 497 -14.45 16.59 -22.44
C VAL A 497 -13.83 17.40 -23.57
N LEU A 498 -14.47 18.51 -23.96
CA LEU A 498 -14.05 19.34 -25.09
C LEU A 498 -12.58 19.79 -24.98
N ASN A 499 -12.17 20.24 -23.78
CA ASN A 499 -10.79 20.65 -23.52
C ASN A 499 -10.38 20.18 -22.13
N ALA A 500 -9.27 19.46 -22.06
CA ALA A 500 -8.58 19.11 -20.83
C ALA A 500 -7.17 19.68 -20.83
N ILE A 501 -6.57 19.83 -19.65
CA ILE A 501 -5.17 20.25 -19.51
C ILE A 501 -4.40 19.20 -18.72
N ARG A 502 -3.26 18.77 -19.25
CA ARG A 502 -2.26 18.00 -18.52
C ARG A 502 -1.25 18.96 -17.90
N LEU A 503 -1.04 18.83 -16.60
CA LEU A 503 -0.13 19.65 -15.80
C LEU A 503 0.89 18.76 -15.11
N ASP A 504 2.17 19.03 -15.28
CA ASP A 504 3.23 18.33 -14.55
C ASP A 504 3.33 18.80 -13.08
N ALA A 505 4.04 18.02 -12.25
CA ALA A 505 4.14 18.17 -10.79
C ALA A 505 4.60 19.56 -10.31
N GLY A 506 5.50 20.19 -11.06
CA GLY A 506 6.11 21.47 -10.72
C GLY A 506 5.29 22.69 -11.15
N VAL A 507 4.25 22.51 -11.97
CA VAL A 507 3.43 23.63 -12.47
C VAL A 507 2.66 24.28 -11.32
N GLN A 508 2.63 25.62 -11.30
CA GLN A 508 1.97 26.42 -10.27
C GLN A 508 0.75 27.16 -10.84
N TRP A 509 -0.29 27.40 -10.02
CA TRP A 509 -1.59 27.92 -10.50
C TRP A 509 -1.52 29.24 -11.27
N GLY A 510 -0.64 30.17 -10.86
CA GLY A 510 -0.48 31.43 -11.58
C GLY A 510 -0.04 31.23 -13.03
N GLN A 511 0.86 30.26 -13.27
CA GLN A 511 1.30 29.87 -14.62
C GLN A 511 0.14 29.24 -15.40
N VAL A 512 -0.67 28.38 -14.75
CA VAL A 512 -1.82 27.73 -15.38
C VAL A 512 -2.84 28.75 -15.86
N TYR A 513 -3.22 29.72 -15.03
CA TYR A 513 -4.22 30.73 -15.39
C TYR A 513 -3.75 31.61 -16.56
N THR A 514 -2.50 32.08 -16.51
CA THR A 514 -1.93 32.88 -17.60
C THR A 514 -1.80 32.06 -18.89
N TRP A 515 -1.41 30.78 -18.80
CA TRP A 515 -1.26 29.91 -19.96
C TRP A 515 -2.59 29.46 -20.58
N LEU A 516 -3.67 29.33 -19.80
CA LEU A 516 -4.99 29.00 -20.34
C LEU A 516 -5.72 30.23 -20.92
N ALA A 517 -5.36 31.44 -20.49
CA ALA A 517 -5.98 32.67 -20.96
C ALA A 517 -5.83 32.89 -22.48
N GLN A 518 -4.71 32.49 -23.08
CA GLN A 518 -4.52 32.53 -24.55
C GLN A 518 -5.50 31.64 -25.34
N TYR A 519 -6.16 30.69 -24.67
CA TYR A 519 -7.19 29.83 -25.26
C TYR A 519 -8.61 30.23 -24.85
N ASN A 520 -8.77 31.36 -24.14
CA ASN A 520 -10.03 31.75 -23.49
C ASN A 520 -10.57 30.67 -22.53
N LEU A 521 -9.66 29.95 -21.86
CA LEU A 521 -9.97 28.90 -20.92
C LEU A 521 -9.50 29.27 -19.51
N THR A 522 -10.04 28.57 -18.52
CA THR A 522 -9.57 28.54 -17.13
C THR A 522 -9.69 27.12 -16.57
N ALA A 523 -9.08 26.88 -15.40
CA ALA A 523 -9.18 25.65 -14.65
C ALA A 523 -9.54 25.96 -13.19
N ILE A 524 -10.06 24.97 -12.47
CA ILE A 524 -10.43 25.14 -11.06
C ILE A 524 -9.20 24.89 -10.20
N GLY A 525 -8.65 25.96 -9.65
CA GLY A 525 -7.43 25.94 -8.85
C GLY A 525 -7.47 26.85 -7.63
N GLY A 526 -6.31 27.02 -6.98
CA GLY A 526 -6.16 27.82 -5.77
C GLY A 526 -6.11 29.32 -6.01
N ALA A 527 -6.35 30.10 -4.95
CA ALA A 527 -6.21 31.57 -4.99
C ALA A 527 -4.75 32.03 -5.03
N SER A 528 -3.83 31.27 -4.43
CA SER A 528 -2.40 31.59 -4.41
C SER A 528 -1.69 31.07 -5.67
N GLY A 529 -0.98 31.97 -6.35
CA GLY A 529 -0.35 31.67 -7.64
C GLY A 529 0.80 30.67 -7.59
N THR A 530 1.49 30.57 -6.45
CA THR A 530 2.68 29.73 -6.29
C THR A 530 2.41 28.34 -5.73
N VAL A 531 1.13 28.02 -5.48
CA VAL A 531 0.72 26.67 -5.09
C VAL A 531 0.82 25.75 -6.30
N SER A 532 1.45 24.58 -6.11
CA SER A 532 1.55 23.56 -7.16
C SER A 532 0.16 23.02 -7.53
N ALA A 533 -0.12 22.96 -8.83
CA ALA A 533 -1.42 22.59 -9.37
C ALA A 533 -1.77 21.12 -9.16
N THR A 534 -0.78 20.23 -9.03
CA THR A 534 -0.98 18.77 -8.95
C THR A 534 -0.41 18.14 -7.68
N GLY A 535 0.27 18.92 -6.84
CA GLY A 535 0.83 18.50 -5.56
C GLY A 535 -0.23 18.30 -4.47
N GLY A 536 0.16 18.61 -3.22
CA GLY A 536 -0.70 18.42 -2.04
C GLY A 536 -2.05 19.15 -2.14
N PHE A 537 -2.10 20.31 -2.81
CA PHE A 537 -3.33 21.07 -3.06
C PHE A 537 -4.42 20.19 -3.70
N LEU A 538 -4.14 19.65 -4.87
CA LEU A 538 -5.08 18.83 -5.64
C LEU A 538 -5.37 17.52 -4.94
N GLN A 539 -4.33 16.87 -4.39
CA GLN A 539 -4.47 15.55 -3.77
C GLN A 539 -5.23 15.58 -2.44
N GLY A 540 -5.32 16.74 -1.77
CA GLY A 540 -6.10 16.92 -0.54
C GLY A 540 -7.52 17.46 -0.76
N GLY A 541 -7.87 17.94 -1.96
CA GLY A 541 -9.19 18.51 -2.28
C GLY A 541 -9.09 19.72 -3.21
N GLY A 542 -8.50 20.81 -2.71
CA GLY A 542 -8.22 22.01 -3.47
C GLY A 542 -9.45 22.91 -3.59
N HIS A 543 -9.59 23.82 -2.63
CA HIS A 543 -10.59 24.89 -2.69
C HIS A 543 -10.06 26.13 -3.42
N GLY A 544 -10.93 27.04 -3.83
CA GLY A 544 -10.52 28.27 -4.47
C GLY A 544 -11.66 29.14 -4.99
N PRO A 545 -11.35 30.26 -5.67
CA PRO A 545 -12.32 31.27 -6.09
C PRO A 545 -13.50 30.72 -6.92
N LEU A 546 -13.24 29.70 -7.74
CA LEU A 546 -14.22 29.13 -8.68
C LEU A 546 -14.85 27.82 -8.19
N THR A 547 -14.57 27.36 -6.97
CA THR A 547 -15.04 26.02 -6.57
C THR A 547 -16.54 25.94 -6.36
N ARG A 548 -17.20 27.01 -5.91
CA ARG A 548 -18.68 27.07 -5.87
C ARG A 548 -19.31 26.94 -7.26
N TRP A 549 -18.61 27.39 -8.31
CA TRP A 549 -19.08 27.36 -9.69
C TRP A 549 -18.95 25.99 -10.36
N LYS A 550 -17.92 25.19 -10.04
CA LYS A 550 -17.63 23.92 -10.73
C LYS A 550 -17.31 22.71 -9.85
N GLY A 551 -17.25 22.85 -8.53
CA GLY A 551 -16.78 21.82 -7.59
C GLY A 551 -15.33 22.06 -7.16
N LEU A 552 -14.78 21.22 -6.28
CA LEU A 552 -13.38 21.34 -5.86
C LEU A 552 -12.44 21.05 -7.04
N ALA A 553 -11.17 21.50 -6.95
CA ALA A 553 -10.17 21.21 -7.97
C ALA A 553 -10.00 19.70 -8.21
N VAL A 554 -10.02 18.91 -7.14
CA VAL A 554 -9.93 17.45 -7.18
C VAL A 554 -11.12 16.79 -7.89
N ASP A 555 -12.27 17.45 -7.87
CA ASP A 555 -13.47 16.97 -8.55
C ASP A 555 -13.29 17.02 -10.08
N GLN A 556 -12.40 17.91 -10.57
CA GLN A 556 -12.13 18.11 -11.99
C GLN A 556 -11.10 17.14 -12.59
N VAL A 557 -10.44 16.34 -11.76
CA VAL A 557 -9.38 15.42 -12.23
C VAL A 557 -9.98 14.29 -13.05
N LEU A 558 -9.35 14.05 -14.20
CA LEU A 558 -9.66 12.96 -15.12
C LEU A 558 -8.69 11.79 -14.91
N GLU A 559 -7.39 12.08 -14.82
CA GLU A 559 -6.32 11.07 -14.70
C GLU A 559 -5.11 11.61 -13.93
N PHE A 560 -4.32 10.70 -13.35
CA PHE A 560 -2.98 10.99 -12.86
C PHE A 560 -1.95 10.08 -13.52
N ASP A 561 -0.74 10.58 -13.69
CA ASP A 561 0.46 9.77 -13.97
C ASP A 561 1.31 9.74 -12.70
N VAL A 562 1.63 8.55 -12.21
CA VAL A 562 2.23 8.38 -10.88
C VAL A 562 3.39 7.38 -10.87
N VAL A 563 4.30 7.53 -9.90
CA VAL A 563 5.29 6.52 -9.52
C VAL A 563 4.95 5.95 -8.15
N THR A 564 4.70 4.64 -8.09
CA THR A 564 4.39 3.92 -6.83
C THR A 564 5.65 3.57 -6.04
N ALA A 565 5.48 3.12 -4.79
CA ALA A 565 6.60 2.83 -3.88
C ALA A 565 7.53 1.71 -4.37
N ASP A 566 7.05 0.84 -5.26
CA ASP A 566 7.85 -0.18 -5.96
C ASP A 566 8.61 0.36 -7.18
N GLY A 567 8.49 1.66 -7.48
CA GLY A 567 9.19 2.36 -8.56
C GLY A 567 8.55 2.24 -9.93
N ARG A 568 7.32 1.68 -10.05
CA ARG A 568 6.60 1.59 -11.33
C ARG A 568 5.90 2.90 -11.66
N ARG A 569 6.03 3.36 -12.90
CA ARG A 569 5.25 4.46 -13.46
C ARG A 569 3.96 3.91 -14.06
N GLN A 570 2.82 4.53 -13.78
CA GLN A 570 1.53 4.12 -14.34
C GLN A 570 0.53 5.28 -14.37
N THR A 571 -0.32 5.27 -15.38
CA THR A 571 -1.55 6.08 -15.39
C THR A 571 -2.58 5.46 -14.45
N VAL A 572 -3.27 6.30 -13.69
CA VAL A 572 -4.38 5.91 -12.83
C VAL A 572 -5.59 6.81 -13.10
N ASN A 573 -6.73 6.19 -13.33
CA ASN A 573 -8.00 6.84 -13.66
C ASN A 573 -9.17 5.96 -13.18
N THR A 574 -10.39 6.27 -13.60
CA THR A 574 -11.59 5.52 -13.20
C THR A 574 -11.56 4.04 -13.62
N CYS A 575 -10.83 3.69 -14.68
CA CYS A 575 -10.80 2.32 -15.23
C CYS A 575 -9.51 1.56 -14.89
N GLN A 576 -8.40 2.26 -14.66
CA GLN A 576 -7.10 1.69 -14.34
C GLN A 576 -6.66 2.11 -12.94
N ASN A 577 -6.47 1.12 -12.04
CA ASN A 577 -6.14 1.35 -10.63
C ASN A 577 -7.09 2.34 -9.94
N SER A 578 -8.40 2.15 -10.13
CA SER A 578 -9.46 3.03 -9.63
C SER A 578 -9.41 3.28 -8.11
N ASN A 579 -8.92 2.31 -7.33
CA ASN A 579 -8.68 2.51 -5.90
C ASN A 579 -7.61 3.56 -5.63
N LEU A 580 -6.47 3.52 -6.32
CA LEU A 580 -5.41 4.52 -6.17
C LEU A 580 -5.88 5.88 -6.70
N PHE A 581 -6.58 5.89 -7.84
CA PHE A 581 -7.21 7.11 -8.37
C PHE A 581 -8.18 7.75 -7.36
N TRP A 582 -9.04 6.94 -6.72
CA TRP A 582 -9.93 7.38 -5.66
C TRP A 582 -9.16 7.99 -4.48
N THR A 583 -8.07 7.36 -4.02
CA THR A 583 -7.26 7.89 -2.90
C THR A 583 -6.49 9.16 -3.23
N LEU A 584 -6.00 9.32 -4.45
CA LEU A 584 -5.29 10.54 -4.86
C LEU A 584 -6.25 11.71 -5.02
N ARG A 585 -7.56 11.46 -5.01
CA ARG A 585 -8.60 12.47 -5.07
C ARG A 585 -9.18 12.78 -3.68
N GLY A 586 -8.31 13.15 -2.74
CA GLY A 586 -8.69 13.65 -1.41
C GLY A 586 -7.99 12.99 -0.22
N GLY A 587 -7.24 11.90 -0.43
CA GLY A 587 -6.49 11.18 0.61
C GLY A 587 -5.16 11.86 1.00
N GLY A 588 -4.83 12.98 0.35
CA GLY A 588 -3.64 13.77 0.64
C GLY A 588 -2.40 13.37 -0.14
N GLY A 589 -1.56 14.37 -0.41
CA GLY A 589 -0.29 14.18 -1.12
C GLY A 589 0.80 13.55 -0.26
N GLY A 590 1.75 12.90 -0.92
CA GLY A 590 2.99 12.41 -0.29
C GLY A 590 2.88 11.10 0.49
N THR A 591 1.75 10.38 0.38
CA THR A 591 1.56 9.08 1.06
C THR A 591 1.25 7.90 0.14
N PHE A 592 0.51 8.05 -0.96
CA PHE A 592 0.12 6.87 -1.76
C PHE A 592 1.09 6.59 -2.92
N ALA A 593 1.47 7.63 -3.64
CA ALA A 593 2.38 7.58 -4.79
C ALA A 593 2.96 8.99 -5.03
N ILE A 594 3.99 9.07 -5.88
CA ILE A 594 4.50 10.35 -6.37
C ILE A 594 3.73 10.70 -7.64
N VAL A 595 2.94 11.78 -7.62
CA VAL A 595 2.26 12.29 -8.80
C VAL A 595 3.27 13.03 -9.68
N LEU A 596 3.41 12.59 -10.93
CA LEU A 596 4.23 13.23 -11.97
C LEU A 596 3.45 14.30 -12.72
N SER A 597 2.17 14.04 -12.99
CA SER A 597 1.25 14.96 -13.66
C SER A 597 -0.21 14.59 -13.40
N ALA A 598 -1.12 15.52 -13.64
CA ALA A 598 -2.56 15.29 -13.62
C ALA A 598 -3.22 15.86 -14.89
N VAL A 599 -4.29 15.22 -15.34
CA VAL A 599 -5.18 15.74 -16.40
C VAL A 599 -6.44 16.28 -15.73
N LEU A 600 -6.78 17.54 -15.98
CA LEU A 600 -7.94 18.22 -15.42
C LEU A 600 -8.86 18.75 -16.51
N ARG A 601 -10.16 18.83 -16.20
CA ARG A 601 -11.13 19.55 -17.03
C ARG A 601 -10.78 21.04 -17.07
N THR A 602 -10.97 21.66 -18.23
CA THR A 602 -10.91 23.12 -18.40
C THR A 602 -12.30 23.66 -18.76
N PHE A 603 -12.48 24.97 -18.57
CA PHE A 603 -13.75 25.64 -18.78
C PHE A 603 -13.52 26.93 -19.56
N PRO A 604 -14.49 27.41 -20.36
CA PRO A 604 -14.46 28.78 -20.87
C PRO A 604 -14.21 29.76 -19.72
N SER A 605 -13.28 30.70 -19.90
CA SER A 605 -12.98 31.67 -18.86
C SER A 605 -14.22 32.55 -18.62
N PRO A 606 -14.74 32.61 -17.38
CA PRO A 606 -15.88 33.48 -17.08
C PRO A 606 -15.43 34.95 -17.04
N SER A 607 -16.35 35.87 -17.33
CA SER A 607 -16.21 37.24 -16.82
C SER A 607 -16.38 37.22 -15.31
N VAL A 608 -15.76 38.17 -14.61
CA VAL A 608 -15.80 38.19 -13.15
C VAL A 608 -16.24 39.56 -12.66
N LEU A 609 -17.29 39.57 -11.84
CA LEU A 609 -17.57 40.70 -10.96
C LEU A 609 -16.86 40.45 -9.63
N SER A 610 -16.13 41.43 -9.11
CA SER A 610 -15.44 41.30 -7.82
C SER A 610 -15.84 42.42 -6.88
N SER A 611 -16.02 42.06 -5.61
CA SER A 611 -16.24 42.98 -4.51
C SER A 611 -15.03 42.93 -3.59
N PHE A 612 -14.32 44.05 -3.47
CA PHE A 612 -13.17 44.22 -2.58
C PHE A 612 -13.49 45.33 -1.58
N ASN A 613 -13.67 44.97 -0.31
CA ASN A 613 -14.03 45.92 0.75
C ASN A 613 -13.05 45.80 1.92
N ILE A 614 -12.59 46.94 2.41
CA ILE A 614 -11.84 47.06 3.65
C ILE A 614 -12.65 47.95 4.59
N LEU A 615 -12.98 47.42 5.76
CA LEU A 615 -13.75 48.11 6.77
C LEU A 615 -12.92 48.21 8.04
N THR A 616 -12.82 49.41 8.59
CA THR A 616 -12.25 49.67 9.92
C THR A 616 -13.28 50.41 10.74
N ILE A 617 -13.80 49.76 11.78
CA ILE A 617 -14.87 50.28 12.62
C ILE A 617 -14.32 50.45 14.03
N ALA A 618 -13.91 51.67 14.37
CA ALA A 618 -13.25 51.96 15.65
C ALA A 618 -14.14 51.67 16.88
N ASN A 619 -15.46 51.80 16.75
CA ASN A 619 -16.39 51.46 17.81
C ASN A 619 -16.64 49.95 17.83
N GLU A 620 -16.16 49.27 18.88
CA GLU A 620 -16.25 47.81 19.00
C GLU A 620 -17.70 47.29 19.02
N THR A 621 -18.62 47.97 19.72
CA THR A 621 -20.04 47.59 19.73
C THR A 621 -20.62 47.63 18.33
N ARG A 622 -20.31 48.67 17.55
CA ARG A 622 -20.76 48.80 16.16
C ARG A 622 -20.12 47.75 15.25
N TYR A 623 -18.82 47.48 15.42
CA TYR A 623 -18.12 46.42 14.71
C TYR A 623 -18.77 45.06 14.96
N ASN A 624 -19.05 44.74 16.22
CA ASN A 624 -19.70 43.49 16.60
C ASN A 624 -21.09 43.40 15.94
N SER A 625 -21.93 44.44 16.05
CA SER A 625 -23.24 44.47 15.38
C SER A 625 -23.13 44.29 13.86
N PHE A 626 -22.11 44.87 13.22
CA PHE A 626 -21.87 44.68 11.79
C PHE A 626 -21.45 43.24 11.46
N VAL A 627 -20.57 42.63 12.25
CA VAL A 627 -20.16 41.23 12.07
C VAL A 627 -21.38 40.30 12.18
N HIS A 628 -22.25 40.49 13.17
CA HIS A 628 -23.52 39.75 13.25
C HIS A 628 -24.31 39.87 11.94
N ASN A 629 -24.58 41.09 11.47
CA ASN A 629 -25.30 41.33 10.22
C ASN A 629 -24.61 40.68 9.00
N PHE A 630 -23.27 40.73 8.93
CA PHE A 630 -22.50 40.15 7.84
C PHE A 630 -22.57 38.61 7.84
N ILE A 631 -22.43 37.95 9.00
CA ILE A 631 -22.53 36.49 9.10
C ILE A 631 -23.94 36.02 8.72
N HIS A 632 -24.99 36.73 9.15
CA HIS A 632 -26.37 36.49 8.69
C HIS A 632 -26.55 36.66 7.18
N PHE A 633 -25.74 37.51 6.56
CA PHE A 633 -25.82 37.80 5.13
C PHE A 633 -25.05 36.80 4.25
N LEU A 634 -24.12 36.02 4.81
CA LEU A 634 -23.32 35.03 4.07
C LEU A 634 -24.16 34.03 3.26
N PRO A 635 -25.28 33.46 3.77
CA PRO A 635 -26.15 32.60 2.96
C PRO A 635 -26.75 33.33 1.76
N THR A 636 -27.10 34.61 1.88
CA THR A 636 -27.64 35.40 0.75
C THR A 636 -26.58 35.61 -0.32
N LEU A 637 -25.34 35.92 0.07
CA LEU A 637 -24.21 35.97 -0.86
C LEU A 637 -24.02 34.61 -1.55
N ALA A 638 -24.12 33.53 -0.79
CA ALA A 638 -24.00 32.18 -1.32
C ALA A 638 -25.09 31.86 -2.35
N ASP A 639 -26.35 32.17 -2.06
CA ASP A 639 -27.50 31.93 -2.92
C ASP A 639 -27.43 32.72 -4.23
N ASN A 640 -26.85 33.92 -4.18
CA ASN A 640 -26.58 34.76 -5.36
C ASN A 640 -25.28 34.37 -6.10
N GLY A 641 -24.62 33.27 -5.73
CA GLY A 641 -23.46 32.73 -6.45
C GLY A 641 -22.11 33.32 -6.07
N TRP A 642 -22.04 34.20 -5.07
CA TRP A 642 -20.77 34.78 -4.63
C TRP A 642 -19.87 33.74 -3.95
N ALA A 643 -18.58 33.81 -4.22
CA ALA A 643 -17.56 33.01 -3.55
C ALA A 643 -16.39 33.90 -3.16
N GLY A 644 -15.57 33.48 -2.19
CA GLY A 644 -14.37 34.24 -1.84
C GLY A 644 -13.96 34.09 -0.38
N SER A 645 -13.22 35.08 0.10
CA SER A 645 -12.61 35.07 1.42
C SER A 645 -12.92 36.35 2.18
N PHE A 646 -13.06 36.24 3.50
CA PHE A 646 -13.09 37.38 4.40
C PHE A 646 -12.08 37.17 5.53
N TYR A 647 -11.50 38.27 6.02
CA TYR A 647 -10.45 38.29 7.03
C TYR A 647 -10.91 39.18 8.18
N MET A 648 -11.04 38.59 9.36
CA MET A 648 -11.48 39.26 10.58
C MET A 648 -10.29 39.50 11.52
N ALA A 649 -10.13 40.75 11.91
CA ALA A 649 -9.27 41.17 13.01
C ALA A 649 -10.09 41.97 14.05
N ASP A 650 -9.40 42.69 14.95
CA ASP A 650 -10.01 43.26 16.15
C ASP A 650 -11.13 44.27 15.86
N THR A 651 -10.86 45.22 14.97
CA THR A 651 -11.80 46.27 14.51
C THR A 651 -11.86 46.39 12.99
N SER A 652 -11.28 45.43 12.26
CA SER A 652 -11.23 45.45 10.82
C SER A 652 -11.73 44.16 10.17
N LEU A 653 -12.47 44.32 9.06
CA LEU A 653 -12.92 43.24 8.20
C LEU A 653 -12.49 43.53 6.76
N VAL A 654 -11.81 42.57 6.13
CA VAL A 654 -11.52 42.60 4.69
C VAL A 654 -12.36 41.56 3.99
N ILE A 655 -13.01 41.91 2.88
CA ILE A 655 -13.86 41.02 2.09
C ILE A 655 -13.36 41.04 0.64
N ILE A 656 -13.03 39.86 0.10
CA ILE A 656 -12.59 39.67 -1.29
C ILE A 656 -13.45 38.58 -1.91
N PHE A 657 -14.53 39.00 -2.55
CA PHE A 657 -15.53 38.11 -3.12
C PHE A 657 -15.60 38.28 -4.64
N LEU A 658 -16.02 37.23 -5.34
CA LEU A 658 -16.22 37.21 -6.77
C LEU A 658 -17.54 36.53 -7.14
N LEU A 659 -18.06 36.91 -8.30
CA LEU A 659 -19.23 36.34 -8.93
C LEU A 659 -18.91 36.06 -10.42
N PRO A 660 -18.67 34.78 -10.79
CA PRO A 660 -18.38 34.42 -12.18
C PRO A 660 -19.63 34.53 -13.05
N ASN A 661 -19.52 35.16 -14.22
CA ASN A 661 -20.61 35.44 -15.16
C ASN A 661 -21.80 36.17 -14.50
N GLY A 662 -21.53 37.05 -13.55
CA GLY A 662 -22.55 37.79 -12.80
C GLY A 662 -23.19 38.94 -13.59
N ASP A 663 -24.44 39.24 -13.25
CA ASP A 663 -25.12 40.46 -13.69
C ASP A 663 -24.84 41.62 -12.72
N LEU A 664 -24.42 42.76 -13.25
CA LEU A 664 -24.00 43.91 -12.44
C LEU A 664 -25.16 44.51 -11.61
N ASN A 665 -26.38 44.51 -12.14
CA ASN A 665 -27.54 45.04 -11.41
C ASN A 665 -27.91 44.13 -10.24
N VAL A 666 -27.90 42.81 -10.45
CA VAL A 666 -28.13 41.83 -9.38
C VAL A 666 -27.02 41.90 -8.33
N ALA A 667 -25.77 42.03 -8.77
CA ALA A 667 -24.61 42.18 -7.89
C ALA A 667 -24.73 43.43 -7.01
N ASN A 668 -25.04 44.59 -7.61
CA ASN A 668 -25.28 45.84 -6.88
C ASN A 668 -26.47 45.71 -5.93
N ALA A 669 -27.59 45.14 -6.37
CA ALA A 669 -28.77 44.93 -5.54
C ALA A 669 -28.46 44.03 -4.33
N THR A 670 -27.64 42.99 -4.51
CA THR A 670 -27.19 42.10 -3.42
C THR A 670 -26.41 42.90 -2.38
N TRP A 671 -25.34 43.61 -2.76
CA TRP A 671 -24.54 44.38 -1.79
C TRP A 671 -25.33 45.52 -1.15
N ASN A 672 -26.24 46.15 -1.88
CA ASN A 672 -27.11 47.21 -1.35
C ASN A 672 -28.00 46.71 -0.19
N GLN A 673 -28.36 45.42 -0.14
CA GLN A 673 -29.11 44.86 1.00
C GLN A 673 -28.31 44.91 2.30
N LEU A 674 -27.02 44.57 2.24
CA LEU A 674 -26.12 44.68 3.40
C LEU A 674 -25.90 46.15 3.77
N MET A 675 -25.74 47.03 2.77
CA MET A 675 -25.45 48.44 2.98
C MET A 675 -26.62 49.24 3.56
N LYS A 676 -27.87 48.86 3.26
CA LYS A 676 -29.07 49.59 3.69
C LYS A 676 -29.16 49.78 5.21
N ASN A 677 -28.68 48.80 5.98
CA ASN A 677 -28.69 48.83 7.45
C ASN A 677 -27.35 49.31 8.05
N ASN A 678 -26.41 49.76 7.21
CA ASN A 678 -25.04 50.10 7.57
C ASN A 678 -24.56 51.39 6.88
N THR A 679 -25.45 52.36 6.69
CA THR A 679 -25.17 53.63 5.98
C THR A 679 -24.23 54.57 6.74
N ASP A 680 -24.06 54.37 8.04
CA ASP A 680 -23.11 55.07 8.92
C ASP A 680 -21.67 54.60 8.73
N LEU A 681 -21.47 53.42 8.13
CA LEU A 681 -20.14 52.88 7.88
C LEU A 681 -19.60 53.43 6.56
N ASN A 682 -18.36 53.93 6.59
CA ASN A 682 -17.67 54.38 5.38
C ASN A 682 -17.13 53.18 4.61
N PHE A 683 -18.03 52.48 3.93
CA PHE A 683 -17.63 51.69 2.79
C PHE A 683 -17.23 52.69 1.71
N MET A 684 -16.02 52.58 1.17
CA MET A 684 -15.86 52.99 -0.21
C MET A 684 -16.93 52.20 -0.96
N GLN A 685 -17.99 52.85 -1.47
CA GLN A 685 -19.16 52.24 -2.15
C GLN A 685 -18.76 50.92 -2.81
N PRO A 686 -19.53 49.81 -2.71
CA PRO A 686 -19.04 48.50 -3.16
C PRO A 686 -18.54 48.63 -4.59
N PHE A 687 -17.22 48.69 -4.75
CA PHE A 687 -16.58 48.91 -6.02
C PHE A 687 -16.62 47.54 -6.68
N ILE A 688 -17.79 47.23 -7.27
CA ILE A 688 -17.95 46.01 -8.04
C ILE A 688 -17.10 46.22 -9.29
N LEU A 689 -15.91 45.65 -9.23
CA LEU A 689 -14.98 45.64 -10.32
C LEU A 689 -15.41 44.61 -11.35
N THR A 690 -15.31 45.00 -12.61
CA THR A 690 -15.59 44.12 -13.74
C THR A 690 -14.27 43.67 -14.34
N PHE A 691 -14.12 42.38 -14.55
CA PHE A 691 -12.97 41.78 -15.23
C PHE A 691 -13.48 40.95 -16.40
N SER A 692 -12.78 41.07 -17.52
CA SER A 692 -13.17 40.41 -18.78
C SER A 692 -12.95 38.89 -18.73
N SER A 693 -12.05 38.42 -17.86
CA SER A 693 -11.69 37.02 -17.70
C SER A 693 -11.28 36.70 -16.26
N PHE A 694 -11.23 35.41 -15.91
CA PHE A 694 -10.73 35.00 -14.60
C PHE A 694 -9.24 35.28 -14.42
N ASN A 695 -8.41 35.16 -15.47
CA ASN A 695 -6.99 35.47 -15.39
C ASN A 695 -6.76 36.97 -15.11
N ASP A 696 -7.55 37.85 -15.74
CA ASP A 696 -7.50 39.29 -15.50
C ASP A 696 -7.85 39.64 -14.04
N PHE A 697 -8.92 39.04 -13.51
CA PHE A 697 -9.23 39.12 -12.08
C PHE A 697 -8.10 38.58 -11.20
N PHE A 698 -7.55 37.41 -11.52
CA PHE A 698 -6.48 36.80 -10.74
C PHE A 698 -5.23 37.70 -10.67
N LEU A 699 -4.76 38.23 -11.80
CA LEU A 699 -3.54 39.06 -11.85
C LEU A 699 -3.71 40.38 -11.10
N ASN A 700 -4.88 41.00 -11.17
CA ASN A 700 -5.12 42.31 -10.58
C ASN A 700 -5.58 42.24 -9.10
N VAL A 701 -6.24 41.16 -8.68
CA VAL A 701 -6.84 41.07 -7.35
C VAL A 701 -6.19 40.02 -6.46
N LEU A 702 -5.78 38.86 -6.97
CA LEU A 702 -5.29 37.75 -6.13
C LEU A 702 -3.76 37.63 -6.12
N ALA A 703 -3.12 37.74 -7.29
CA ALA A 703 -1.68 37.61 -7.45
C ALA A 703 -0.85 38.58 -6.58
N PRO A 704 -1.29 39.83 -6.31
CA PRO A 704 -0.58 40.73 -5.40
C PRO A 704 -0.56 40.26 -3.93
N PHE A 705 -1.49 39.38 -3.51
CA PHE A 705 -1.65 38.94 -2.13
C PHE A 705 -1.24 37.47 -1.95
N ASN A 706 0.07 37.22 -1.88
CA ASN A 706 0.64 35.89 -1.60
C ASN A 706 1.55 35.93 -0.36
N PRO A 707 0.97 36.00 0.86
CA PRO A 707 1.77 36.08 2.09
C PRO A 707 2.63 34.82 2.24
N THR A 708 3.92 35.02 2.52
CA THR A 708 4.91 33.96 2.70
C THR A 708 6.13 34.49 3.46
N GLY A 709 7.05 33.61 3.83
CA GLY A 709 8.29 33.95 4.54
C GLY A 709 8.11 34.11 6.04
N ASP A 710 6.87 34.28 6.50
CA ASP A 710 6.53 34.34 7.92
C ASP A 710 6.56 32.95 8.57
N ASN A 711 6.69 32.96 9.90
CA ASN A 711 6.36 31.79 10.71
C ASN A 711 4.86 31.81 10.99
N VAL A 712 4.16 30.74 10.60
CA VAL A 712 2.72 30.65 10.83
C VAL A 712 2.31 29.23 11.22
N LEU A 713 1.35 29.17 12.14
CA LEU A 713 0.59 27.98 12.47
C LEU A 713 -0.89 28.29 12.30
N LEU A 714 -1.64 27.33 11.79
CA LEU A 714 -3.08 27.48 11.60
C LEU A 714 -3.83 26.21 11.96
N GLY A 715 -5.14 26.32 12.07
CA GLY A 715 -6.06 25.20 12.08
C GLY A 715 -7.44 25.61 11.60
N SER A 716 -8.26 24.63 11.22
CA SER A 716 -9.50 24.92 10.50
C SER A 716 -10.68 24.04 10.87
N ARG A 717 -11.88 24.52 10.52
CA ARG A 717 -13.14 23.77 10.55
C ARG A 717 -13.98 24.08 9.31
N LEU A 718 -14.56 23.01 8.76
CA LEU A 718 -15.62 23.08 7.76
C LEU A 718 -16.95 23.23 8.49
N ILE A 719 -17.67 24.33 8.25
CA ILE A 719 -18.94 24.64 8.90
C ILE A 719 -20.10 24.31 7.95
N PRO A 720 -20.99 23.38 8.30
CA PRO A 720 -22.14 23.00 7.50
C PRO A 720 -23.05 24.18 7.17
N GLU A 721 -23.59 24.20 5.95
CA GLU A 721 -24.56 25.20 5.49
C GLU A 721 -25.76 25.32 6.41
N THR A 722 -26.25 24.19 6.91
CA THR A 722 -27.37 24.14 7.87
C THR A 722 -27.08 24.92 9.15
N ILE A 723 -25.83 24.90 9.63
CA ILE A 723 -25.43 25.67 10.81
C ILE A 723 -25.33 27.16 10.48
N VAL A 724 -24.75 27.52 9.33
CA VAL A 724 -24.65 28.93 8.91
C VAL A 724 -26.03 29.57 8.75
N ARG A 725 -27.01 28.83 8.23
CA ARG A 725 -28.38 29.32 8.05
C ARG A 725 -29.20 29.35 9.35
N ASN A 726 -29.05 28.34 10.20
CA ASN A 726 -29.94 28.15 11.36
C ASN A 726 -29.37 28.72 12.67
N GLN A 727 -28.06 28.91 12.76
CA GLN A 727 -27.37 29.39 13.97
C GLN A 727 -26.37 30.55 13.70
N PRO A 728 -26.71 31.54 12.85
CA PRO A 728 -25.80 32.64 12.50
C PRO A 728 -25.37 33.49 13.71
N GLU A 729 -26.24 33.65 14.71
CA GLU A 729 -25.90 34.40 15.94
C GLU A 729 -24.77 33.74 16.72
N GLN A 730 -24.88 32.44 16.99
CA GLN A 730 -23.87 31.69 17.72
C GLN A 730 -22.52 31.65 16.96
N LEU A 731 -22.57 31.61 15.63
CA LEU A 731 -21.39 31.72 14.78
C LEU A 731 -20.73 33.09 14.91
N ALA A 732 -21.50 34.17 14.79
CA ALA A 732 -20.98 35.53 14.92
C ALA A 732 -20.36 35.77 16.30
N GLU A 733 -21.02 35.36 17.38
CA GLU A 733 -20.48 35.44 18.75
C GLU A 733 -19.15 34.67 18.88
N THR A 734 -19.10 33.47 18.31
CA THR A 734 -17.88 32.64 18.35
C THR A 734 -16.75 33.28 17.56
N PHE A 735 -17.04 33.80 16.36
CA PHE A 735 -16.06 34.48 15.53
C PHE A 735 -15.54 35.76 16.17
N LEU A 736 -16.40 36.54 16.83
CA LEU A 736 -16.00 37.73 17.59
C LEU A 736 -15.15 37.38 18.81
N ARG A 737 -15.44 36.27 19.49
CA ARG A 737 -14.66 35.80 20.64
C ARG A 737 -13.23 35.40 20.25
N ILE A 738 -13.05 34.84 19.05
CA ILE A 738 -11.75 34.34 18.56
C ILE A 738 -11.16 35.21 17.44
N LYS A 739 -11.72 36.40 17.19
CA LYS A 739 -11.26 37.30 16.12
C LYS A 739 -9.77 37.61 16.28
N GLY A 740 -9.10 37.85 15.16
CA GLY A 740 -7.66 38.13 15.15
C GLY A 740 -7.29 39.36 15.98
N LYS A 741 -6.43 39.21 16.98
CA LYS A 741 -5.63 40.26 17.62
C LYS A 741 -4.25 40.36 16.98
N ALA A 742 -3.36 41.20 17.50
CA ALA A 742 -1.99 41.34 17.00
C ALA A 742 -1.30 39.98 16.76
N GLY A 743 -0.88 39.72 15.52
CA GLY A 743 -0.25 38.46 15.10
C GLY A 743 -1.19 37.28 14.84
N THR A 744 -2.51 37.49 14.85
CA THR A 744 -3.51 36.44 14.57
C THR A 744 -4.53 36.88 13.53
N SER A 745 -5.12 35.93 12.82
CA SER A 745 -6.19 36.21 11.86
C SER A 745 -7.22 35.08 11.86
N LEU A 746 -8.50 35.46 11.88
CA LEU A 746 -9.62 34.57 11.59
C LEU A 746 -10.01 34.77 10.13
N ILE A 747 -9.87 33.72 9.33
CA ILE A 747 -10.10 33.74 7.88
C ILE A 747 -11.31 32.86 7.59
N GLY A 748 -12.29 33.38 6.88
CA GLY A 748 -13.43 32.62 6.41
C GLY A 748 -13.48 32.53 4.90
N HIS A 749 -13.62 31.32 4.38
CA HIS A 749 -13.74 31.06 2.96
C HIS A 749 -15.16 30.60 2.62
N LEU A 750 -15.88 31.41 1.85
CA LEU A 750 -17.15 31.05 1.21
C LEU A 750 -16.84 30.33 -0.11
N VAL A 751 -16.33 29.11 -0.01
CA VAL A 751 -15.80 28.34 -1.16
C VAL A 751 -16.47 26.96 -1.32
N ALA A 752 -17.33 26.58 -0.38
CA ALA A 752 -18.14 25.37 -0.41
C ALA A 752 -19.62 25.70 -0.74
N GLY A 753 -20.51 24.71 -0.71
CA GLY A 753 -21.85 24.85 -1.28
C GLY A 753 -21.85 24.90 -2.80
N GLY A 754 -23.00 25.21 -3.41
CA GLY A 754 -23.12 25.28 -4.87
C GLY A 754 -22.73 23.96 -5.53
N GLN A 755 -21.86 24.01 -6.55
CA GLN A 755 -21.41 22.77 -7.20
C GLN A 755 -20.57 21.87 -6.29
N VAL A 756 -19.88 22.39 -5.26
CA VAL A 756 -19.13 21.54 -4.31
C VAL A 756 -20.04 20.52 -3.62
N SER A 757 -21.27 20.92 -3.30
CA SER A 757 -22.29 20.06 -2.68
C SER A 757 -22.96 19.11 -3.67
N ASN A 758 -23.05 19.49 -4.95
CA ASN A 758 -23.70 18.69 -5.99
C ASN A 758 -22.79 17.62 -6.61
N MET A 759 -21.47 17.68 -6.39
CA MET A 759 -20.56 16.66 -6.91
C MET A 759 -20.76 15.31 -6.21
N SER A 760 -20.69 14.23 -7.00
CA SER A 760 -20.79 12.86 -6.48
C SER A 760 -19.65 12.52 -5.52
N ASN A 761 -19.93 11.72 -4.48
CA ASN A 761 -18.92 11.20 -3.53
C ASN A 761 -18.08 10.03 -4.11
N ASN A 762 -17.63 10.16 -5.36
CA ASN A 762 -16.83 9.15 -6.05
C ASN A 762 -15.32 9.29 -5.83
N ASN A 763 -14.92 10.09 -4.84
CA ASN A 763 -13.54 10.33 -4.46
C ASN A 763 -13.39 10.28 -2.93
N SER A 764 -12.17 10.43 -2.42
CA SER A 764 -11.86 10.27 -1.00
C SER A 764 -11.75 11.60 -0.25
N VAL A 765 -12.22 12.70 -0.82
CA VAL A 765 -12.24 13.99 -0.13
C VAL A 765 -13.15 13.88 1.10
N ASN A 766 -12.80 14.60 2.17
CA ASN A 766 -13.63 14.60 3.38
C ASN A 766 -15.08 15.00 3.02
N SER A 767 -16.04 14.13 3.34
CA SER A 767 -17.46 14.35 3.01
C SER A 767 -18.06 15.60 3.64
N ALA A 768 -17.44 16.16 4.69
CA ALA A 768 -17.83 17.44 5.27
C ALA A 768 -17.79 18.59 4.24
N TRP A 769 -16.97 18.50 3.19
CA TRP A 769 -16.99 19.48 2.09
C TRP A 769 -18.34 19.56 1.38
N ARG A 770 -19.10 18.46 1.32
CA ARG A 770 -20.37 18.40 0.59
C ARG A 770 -21.51 19.07 1.34
N THR A 771 -21.39 19.17 2.67
CA THR A 771 -22.38 19.83 3.53
C THR A 771 -21.93 21.22 3.98
N ALA A 772 -20.64 21.53 3.88
CA ALA A 772 -20.08 22.82 4.27
C ALA A 772 -20.55 23.98 3.39
N LEU A 773 -20.70 25.15 4.00
CA LEU A 773 -20.76 26.43 3.31
C LEU A 773 -19.46 27.22 3.51
N LEU A 774 -18.92 27.18 4.73
CA LEU A 774 -17.72 27.92 5.11
C LEU A 774 -16.57 26.97 5.44
N HIS A 775 -15.37 27.35 5.04
CA HIS A 775 -14.12 26.83 5.56
C HIS A 775 -13.46 27.93 6.41
N MET A 776 -13.43 27.74 7.72
CA MET A 776 -12.92 28.72 8.68
C MET A 776 -11.53 28.32 9.16
N ILE A 777 -10.59 29.27 9.17
CA ILE A 777 -9.21 29.09 9.60
C ILE A 777 -8.90 30.08 10.71
N TYR A 778 -8.35 29.59 11.81
CA TYR A 778 -7.66 30.42 12.78
C TYR A 778 -6.16 30.30 12.55
N SER A 779 -5.46 31.43 12.45
CA SER A 779 -4.01 31.48 12.21
C SER A 779 -3.31 32.37 13.23
N GLN A 780 -2.09 31.97 13.58
CA GLN A 780 -1.17 32.68 14.47
C GLN A 780 0.19 32.73 13.79
N SER A 781 0.74 33.94 13.62
CA SER A 781 2.11 34.17 13.20
C SER A 781 2.99 34.64 14.35
N TRP A 782 4.30 34.56 14.16
CA TRP A 782 5.28 35.09 15.11
C TRP A 782 6.57 35.55 14.41
N PRO A 783 7.30 36.51 15.00
CA PRO A 783 8.57 36.97 14.45
C PRO A 783 9.64 35.88 14.42
N ASP A 784 10.58 35.99 13.48
CA ASP A 784 11.81 35.21 13.48
C ASP A 784 12.64 35.45 14.77
N GLY A 785 13.30 34.40 15.26
CA GLY A 785 14.04 34.39 16.54
C GLY A 785 13.18 34.11 17.79
N THR A 786 11.87 33.92 17.65
CA THR A 786 10.99 33.52 18.77
C THR A 786 11.42 32.17 19.36
N SER A 787 11.50 32.05 20.70
CA SER A 787 11.99 30.83 21.37
C SER A 787 11.05 29.62 21.18
N ASP A 788 11.62 28.40 21.22
CA ASP A 788 10.84 27.16 21.09
C ASP A 788 9.74 27.02 22.16
N GLU A 789 9.99 27.49 23.39
CA GLU A 789 9.01 27.47 24.47
C GLU A 789 7.80 28.36 24.13
N GLU A 790 8.05 29.56 23.61
CA GLU A 790 6.99 30.48 23.20
C GLU A 790 6.23 29.93 21.98
N GLN A 791 6.93 29.37 21.00
CA GLN A 791 6.30 28.69 19.86
C GLN A 791 5.36 27.55 20.30
N GLN A 792 5.72 26.79 21.34
CA GLN A 792 4.85 25.74 21.89
C GLN A 792 3.60 26.33 22.56
N LYS A 793 3.71 27.45 23.28
CA LYS A 793 2.56 28.16 23.86
C LYS A 793 1.62 28.69 22.78
N LEU A 794 2.16 29.29 21.73
CA LEU A 794 1.39 29.74 20.57
C LEU A 794 0.70 28.56 19.86
N ALA A 795 1.37 27.41 19.74
CA ALA A 795 0.77 26.21 19.16
C ALA A 795 -0.38 25.62 20.00
N ALA A 796 -0.23 25.64 21.34
CA ALA A 796 -1.31 25.27 22.25
C ALA A 796 -2.48 26.26 22.16
N HIS A 797 -2.20 27.56 22.00
CA HIS A 797 -3.22 28.58 21.82
C HIS A 797 -4.03 28.35 20.54
N VAL A 798 -3.37 28.12 19.40
CA VAL A 798 -4.05 27.77 18.13
C VAL A 798 -4.96 26.56 18.32
N THR A 799 -4.48 25.52 19.02
CA THR A 799 -5.28 24.32 19.30
C THR A 799 -6.53 24.67 20.10
N SER A 800 -6.40 25.49 21.15
CA SER A 800 -7.54 25.98 21.93
C SER A 800 -8.55 26.79 21.11
N GLN A 801 -8.10 27.65 20.18
CA GLN A 801 -9.02 28.42 19.34
C GLN A 801 -9.75 27.53 18.33
N VAL A 802 -9.07 26.52 17.79
CA VAL A 802 -9.67 25.52 16.90
C VAL A 802 -10.70 24.65 17.64
N ASP A 803 -10.48 24.36 18.92
CA ASP A 803 -11.47 23.68 19.77
C ASP A 803 -12.71 24.56 20.04
N ILE A 804 -12.54 25.88 20.18
CA ILE A 804 -13.67 26.81 20.26
C ILE A 804 -14.46 26.80 18.94
N LEU A 805 -13.79 26.89 17.78
CA LEU A 805 -14.42 26.75 16.46
C LEU A 805 -15.18 25.43 16.31
N GLN A 806 -14.65 24.34 16.86
CA GLN A 806 -15.29 23.03 16.80
C GLN A 806 -16.69 23.06 17.44
N THR A 807 -16.91 23.85 18.50
CA THR A 807 -18.20 23.90 19.23
C THR A 807 -19.37 24.37 18.37
N VAL A 808 -19.09 25.19 17.35
CA VAL A 808 -20.09 25.75 16.42
C VAL A 808 -20.02 25.15 15.01
N SER A 809 -19.28 24.07 14.82
CA SER A 809 -19.06 23.47 13.50
C SER A 809 -19.95 22.28 13.17
N GLY A 810 -20.91 21.92 14.03
CA GLY A 810 -21.83 20.80 13.79
C GLY A 810 -21.30 19.42 14.20
N GLY A 811 -20.35 19.35 15.13
CA GLY A 811 -19.92 18.09 15.76
C GLY A 811 -19.31 17.08 14.78
N SER A 812 -19.93 15.90 14.64
CA SER A 812 -19.49 14.82 13.75
C SER A 812 -19.76 15.10 12.27
N GLN A 813 -20.61 16.08 11.93
CA GLN A 813 -20.84 16.53 10.56
C GLN A 813 -19.75 17.51 10.07
N SER A 814 -18.90 17.97 11.00
CA SER A 814 -17.75 18.83 10.73
C SER A 814 -16.53 18.05 10.27
N GLY A 815 -15.57 18.76 9.66
CA GLY A 815 -14.23 18.28 9.36
C GLY A 815 -13.23 19.42 9.40
N ALA A 816 -11.98 19.12 9.07
CA ALA A 816 -10.95 20.11 8.81
C ALA A 816 -10.35 19.84 7.44
N TYR A 817 -9.97 20.90 6.72
CA TYR A 817 -9.30 20.74 5.44
C TYR A 817 -7.83 20.38 5.69
N MET A 818 -7.45 19.15 5.34
CA MET A 818 -6.14 18.58 5.71
C MET A 818 -4.89 19.33 5.21
N ASN A 819 -5.04 20.24 4.24
CA ASN A 819 -3.95 21.08 3.77
C ASN A 819 -3.79 22.37 4.58
N GLU A 820 -4.85 22.82 5.23
CA GLU A 820 -4.91 24.02 6.06
C GLU A 820 -5.43 23.63 7.45
N ALA A 821 -4.75 22.72 8.12
CA ALA A 821 -5.19 22.15 9.38
C ALA A 821 -4.14 22.26 10.49
N ASN A 822 -4.60 22.07 11.73
CA ASN A 822 -3.72 22.07 12.88
C ASN A 822 -2.82 20.82 12.84
N PRO A 823 -1.48 20.96 12.81
CA PRO A 823 -0.59 19.80 12.86
C PRO A 823 -0.66 19.05 14.21
N ASN A 824 -1.25 19.65 15.24
CA ASN A 824 -1.47 19.04 16.56
C ASN A 824 -2.93 18.58 16.76
N GLU A 825 -3.72 18.50 15.67
CA GLU A 825 -5.11 18.05 15.71
C GLU A 825 -5.26 16.67 16.36
N LEU A 826 -6.06 16.61 17.42
CA LEU A 826 -6.48 15.35 18.03
C LEU A 826 -7.50 14.66 17.10
N ASN A 827 -7.42 13.34 16.97
CA ASN A 827 -8.31 12.58 16.08
C ASN A 827 -8.27 13.09 14.62
N TRP A 828 -7.07 13.48 14.16
CA TRP A 828 -6.84 13.98 12.80
C TRP A 828 -7.33 13.02 11.72
N GLN A 829 -7.36 11.71 11.98
CA GLN A 829 -7.87 10.71 11.04
C GLN A 829 -9.31 11.02 10.62
N GLN A 830 -10.20 11.23 11.59
CA GLN A 830 -11.59 11.54 11.29
C GLN A 830 -11.76 12.99 10.83
N LYS A 831 -11.00 13.92 11.42
CA LYS A 831 -11.08 15.34 11.04
C LYS A 831 -10.64 15.58 9.59
N PHE A 832 -9.61 14.90 9.11
CA PHE A 832 -9.04 15.15 7.80
C PHE A 832 -9.68 14.29 6.71
N PHE A 833 -10.09 13.06 7.04
CA PHE A 833 -10.54 12.07 6.05
C PHE A 833 -12.02 11.68 6.19
N GLY A 834 -12.74 12.20 7.19
CA GLY A 834 -14.16 11.94 7.41
C GLY A 834 -14.42 10.75 8.31
N THR A 835 -15.24 9.79 7.86
CA THR A 835 -15.65 8.68 8.73
C THR A 835 -14.52 7.66 8.95
N GLN A 836 -14.61 6.90 10.03
CA GLN A 836 -13.65 5.82 10.31
C GLN A 836 -13.58 4.81 9.16
N GLN A 837 -14.72 4.51 8.52
CA GLN A 837 -14.79 3.57 7.39
C GLN A 837 -14.01 4.09 6.17
N ILE A 838 -14.08 5.39 5.88
CA ILE A 838 -13.28 6.00 4.81
C ILE A 838 -11.79 5.94 5.16
N TYR A 839 -11.44 6.26 6.41
CA TYR A 839 -10.04 6.18 6.86
C TYR A 839 -9.49 4.75 6.80
N ASP A 840 -10.26 3.75 7.24
CA ASP A 840 -9.86 2.34 7.18
C ASP A 840 -9.66 1.86 5.73
N ARG A 841 -10.52 2.31 4.81
CA ARG A 841 -10.36 2.06 3.37
C ARG A 841 -9.08 2.71 2.83
N LEU A 842 -8.84 3.98 3.15
CA LEU A 842 -7.61 4.69 2.78
C LEU A 842 -6.37 3.94 3.32
N LYS A 843 -6.40 3.51 4.59
CA LYS A 843 -5.31 2.78 5.24
C LYS A 843 -5.07 1.41 4.59
N SER A 844 -6.13 0.68 4.24
CA SER A 844 -6.02 -0.59 3.51
C SER A 844 -5.35 -0.41 2.13
N ILE A 845 -5.77 0.61 1.37
CA ILE A 845 -5.15 0.92 0.07
C ILE A 845 -3.68 1.34 0.26
N LYS A 846 -3.39 2.17 1.27
CA LYS A 846 -2.02 2.57 1.63
C LYS A 846 -1.13 1.35 1.89
N GLN A 847 -1.62 0.38 2.64
CA GLN A 847 -0.88 -0.87 2.91
C GLN A 847 -0.65 -1.71 1.66
N ALA A 848 -1.57 -1.66 0.69
CA ALA A 848 -1.43 -2.37 -0.58
C ALA A 848 -0.42 -1.70 -1.53
N VAL A 849 -0.46 -0.36 -1.67
CA VAL A 849 0.39 0.38 -2.63
C VAL A 849 1.77 0.71 -2.07
N ASP A 850 1.91 0.79 -0.74
CA ASP A 850 3.16 1.06 -0.04
C ASP A 850 3.29 0.23 1.25
N PRO A 851 3.47 -1.11 1.12
CA PRO A 851 3.53 -2.02 2.28
C PRO A 851 4.71 -1.72 3.22
N HIS A 852 5.81 -1.22 2.66
CA HIS A 852 7.04 -0.88 3.39
C HIS A 852 7.03 0.56 3.95
N GLY A 853 5.96 1.32 3.68
CA GLY A 853 5.75 2.68 4.15
C GLY A 853 6.83 3.66 3.70
N LEU A 854 7.38 3.53 2.49
CA LEU A 854 8.37 4.45 1.91
C LEU A 854 7.90 5.91 1.99
N PHE A 855 6.62 6.15 1.67
CA PHE A 855 6.01 7.47 1.66
C PHE A 855 5.30 7.72 2.99
N VAL A 856 5.87 8.53 3.87
CA VAL A 856 5.25 8.82 5.18
C VAL A 856 5.39 10.30 5.46
N CYS A 857 4.31 10.94 5.88
CA CYS A 857 4.27 12.36 6.27
C CYS A 857 3.38 12.57 7.48
N LYS A 858 3.56 13.72 8.17
CA LYS A 858 2.84 14.03 9.40
C LYS A 858 1.33 14.11 9.14
N ASN A 859 0.54 13.41 9.97
CA ASN A 859 -0.92 13.31 9.87
C ASN A 859 -1.42 12.88 8.47
N CYS A 860 -0.60 12.09 7.77
CA CYS A 860 -0.98 11.42 6.53
C CYS A 860 -1.49 10.01 6.84
N VAL A 861 -2.30 9.43 5.96
CA VAL A 861 -2.82 8.07 6.10
C VAL A 861 -1.69 7.08 6.38
N GLY A 862 -1.79 6.35 7.50
CA GLY A 862 -0.81 5.34 7.95
C GLY A 862 0.40 5.89 8.72
N SER A 863 0.48 7.20 8.96
CA SER A 863 1.56 7.81 9.74
C SER A 863 1.52 7.42 11.23
N GLU A 864 0.37 7.03 11.76
CA GLU A 864 0.21 6.55 13.13
C GLU A 864 0.98 5.25 13.41
N ASP A 865 1.29 4.47 12.37
CA ASP A 865 2.11 3.26 12.46
C ASP A 865 3.61 3.57 12.67
N TRP A 866 4.00 4.84 12.71
CA TRP A 866 5.37 5.33 12.87
C TRP A 866 5.53 6.17 14.15
N SER A 867 6.77 6.30 14.60
CA SER A 867 7.19 7.21 15.67
C SER A 867 6.82 8.65 15.34
N LEU A 868 6.84 9.54 16.34
CA LEU A 868 6.41 10.94 16.15
C LEU A 868 7.27 11.69 15.12
N ASP A 869 8.55 11.34 15.00
CA ASP A 869 9.47 11.86 13.98
C ASP A 869 9.37 11.14 12.62
N LEU A 870 8.51 10.11 12.52
CA LEU A 870 8.21 9.32 11.33
C LEU A 870 9.40 8.53 10.76
N ASN A 871 10.43 8.30 11.59
CA ASN A 871 11.64 7.59 11.18
C ASN A 871 11.60 6.12 11.55
N CYS A 872 10.94 5.74 12.64
CA CYS A 872 10.86 4.36 13.10
C CYS A 872 9.42 3.85 13.07
N PRO A 873 9.17 2.61 12.65
CA PRO A 873 7.85 2.00 12.81
C PRO A 873 7.58 1.75 14.30
N LYS A 874 6.33 1.96 14.74
CA LYS A 874 5.93 1.56 16.08
C LYS A 874 5.88 0.02 16.14
N MET A 875 6.55 -0.56 17.13
CA MET A 875 6.35 -1.98 17.43
C MET A 875 4.90 -2.18 17.87
N SER A 876 4.14 -3.00 17.14
CA SER A 876 2.78 -3.34 17.55
C SER A 876 2.84 -4.03 18.92
N SER A 877 1.97 -3.62 19.84
CA SER A 877 1.68 -4.33 21.10
C SER A 877 1.23 -5.79 20.92
N ALA A 878 1.01 -6.22 19.67
CA ALA A 878 0.76 -7.59 19.25
C ALA A 878 1.99 -8.53 19.31
N ASN A 879 3.19 -8.03 19.65
CA ASN A 879 4.40 -8.85 19.83
C ASN A 879 4.63 -9.32 21.28
N LYS A 880 3.66 -9.15 22.19
CA LYS A 880 3.67 -9.92 23.45
C LYS A 880 3.26 -11.36 23.14
N VAL A 881 4.26 -12.23 23.17
CA VAL A 881 4.21 -13.70 23.13
C VAL A 881 2.92 -14.23 23.79
N SER A 882 2.09 -14.91 23.01
CA SER A 882 1.00 -15.73 23.54
C SER A 882 0.93 -17.05 22.76
N THR A 883 0.86 -18.12 23.54
CA THR A 883 0.97 -19.55 23.23
C THR A 883 0.25 -19.94 21.93
N THR A 884 1.02 -20.27 20.88
CA THR A 884 0.48 -20.77 19.60
C THR A 884 0.31 -22.29 19.68
N ILE A 885 -0.90 -22.80 19.43
CA ILE A 885 -1.13 -24.24 19.23
C ILE A 885 -0.62 -24.60 17.82
N LEU A 886 0.46 -25.38 17.74
CA LEU A 886 0.92 -25.94 16.47
C LEU A 886 0.11 -27.21 16.17
N LEU A 887 -0.80 -27.15 15.21
CA LEU A 887 -1.47 -28.34 14.67
C LEU A 887 -0.63 -28.87 13.50
N PHE A 888 0.10 -29.97 13.70
CA PHE A 888 0.82 -30.66 12.62
C PHE A 888 -0.14 -31.55 11.82
N VAL A 889 -0.82 -31.01 10.82
CA VAL A 889 -1.51 -31.84 9.81
C VAL A 889 -0.58 -32.01 8.61
N ILE A 890 0.23 -33.07 8.60
CA ILE A 890 1.07 -33.40 7.44
C ILE A 890 0.17 -33.92 6.32
N MET A 891 -0.14 -33.06 5.34
CA MET A 891 -0.88 -33.44 4.12
C MET A 891 0.06 -33.97 3.03
N GLN A 892 0.35 -35.27 3.02
CA GLN A 892 0.99 -35.87 1.84
C GLN A 892 -0.05 -35.97 0.71
N PHE A 893 0.09 -35.13 -0.32
CA PHE A 893 -0.64 -35.25 -1.59
C PHE A 893 0.38 -35.47 -2.70
N LEU A 894 0.54 -36.73 -3.11
CA LEU A 894 0.22 -37.28 -4.44
C LEU A 894 0.53 -38.78 -4.36
N CYS A 895 -0.32 -39.61 -5.01
CA CYS A 895 -0.40 -41.06 -4.86
C CYS A 895 0.94 -41.80 -4.92
#